data_AF-A0A972PW29-F1
#
_entry.id   AF-A0A972PW29-F1
#
_cell.length_a   1.000
_cell.length_b   1.000
_cell.length_c   1.000
_cell.angle_alpha   90.00
_cell.angle_beta   90.00
_cell.angle_gamma   90.00
#
_symmetry.space_group_name_H-M   'P 1'
#
loop_
_entity.id
_entity.type
_entity.pdbx_description
1 polymer ?
#
loop_
_entity_poly.entity_id
_entity_poly.type
_entity_poly.pdbx_seq_one_letter_code
_entity_poly.pdbx_strand_id
1 'polypeptide(L)'
;MTGRRFTGGSPIKAALVAIACVAAASLGCLGGIPLGAGAAAASSQPRVVLTFDDGYGLDHRILDFLSSQGIAASAFVIGSWAQRNPALLKEMDALGWDVCNHTQNHPWLTKLTDQQIVAELNACQAVITSITGQSLPIFRPPGGFIDARVNAVAASAGFSPVMWDFDSMDALNTSLSVQERINRIVASARDGSIILFHFGGRNTIDLVTGIVAGLRERGFAFVTLSELYGWKKLVRGGEAGAGEREPSLRHIFAEGTTRDGFEEWLLLFNPNETPAAVRARYYSGGEEVQREYEVPGRRRLSLAVNREVPWKGDVSVVLESSQPVAAERTLFFSRGAGFGGGSTSRGATEGAAAHYFPEGTVRPGFEEYLVVFNPTGKTADVDVSFHGAAGEAWSESMEMRPFSRITLRVNDLLPEGDYSATVFASELVAVERSQYFLYEGLYSGASCSAGMARPAARLYFAEGTTRESFHAYLALFNPCAQPTWLVARMYVSDGSVREERMSLGAGERKTLCLDSFLPTACDYSLELVSLLPVTAERAVYFQAQNVAGGFCDVGEAEASERWLFAEGSTGAGFRQWLALFNPHPREFTARVKYVCGEEELEREYALPPSGRVTVDVGGEVGERAEVAMEVWCEEGIVAERALYFERAMP
;
A
#
# COMPACT_ATOMS: atom_id res chain seq x y z
N MET A 1 84.84 -28.21 -5.83
CA MET A 1 84.69 -27.44 -7.08
C MET A 1 83.50 -26.50 -6.88
N THR A 2 83.77 -25.29 -6.38
CA THR A 2 83.57 -23.99 -7.10
C THR A 2 82.09 -23.69 -7.32
N GLY A 3 81.39 -22.79 -6.62
CA GLY A 3 81.79 -21.58 -5.88
C GLY A 3 81.65 -20.34 -6.74
N ARG A 4 80.72 -19.43 -6.41
CA ARG A 4 80.93 -17.96 -6.34
C ARG A 4 79.72 -17.20 -5.78
N ARG A 5 80.01 -16.45 -4.71
CA ARG A 5 79.32 -15.27 -4.17
C ARG A 5 79.63 -14.02 -5.02
N PHE A 6 78.86 -12.93 -4.88
CA PHE A 6 79.28 -11.58 -4.40
C PHE A 6 78.01 -10.70 -4.26
N THR A 7 77.57 -10.30 -3.05
CA THR A 7 77.72 -8.98 -2.34
C THR A 7 77.07 -7.79 -3.06
N GLY A 8 76.42 -6.81 -2.43
CA GLY A 8 76.11 -6.40 -1.04
C GLY A 8 75.07 -5.27 -1.15
N GLY A 9 74.65 -4.48 -0.17
CA GLY A 9 74.84 -4.33 1.26
C GLY A 9 73.79 -3.29 1.70
N SER A 10 73.26 -3.46 2.93
CA SER A 10 72.30 -2.55 3.60
C SER A 10 72.98 -1.21 3.99
N PRO A 11 72.29 -0.11 4.44
CA PRO A 11 71.39 -0.18 5.60
C PRO A 11 70.18 0.79 5.67
N ILE A 12 69.29 0.39 6.58
CA ILE A 12 68.24 1.11 7.31
C ILE A 12 68.69 2.48 7.84
N LYS A 13 67.80 3.48 7.78
CA LYS A 13 67.63 4.49 8.84
C LYS A 13 66.16 4.86 9.03
N ALA A 14 65.68 4.64 10.25
CA ALA A 14 64.46 5.22 10.81
C ALA A 14 64.73 6.67 11.28
N ALA A 15 63.72 7.53 11.22
CA ALA A 15 63.61 8.69 12.10
C ALA A 15 62.15 9.13 12.26
N LEU A 16 61.78 9.37 13.52
CA LEU A 16 60.50 9.80 14.05
C LEU A 16 60.43 11.35 14.13
N VAL A 17 59.20 11.89 14.04
CA VAL A 17 58.62 13.00 14.85
C VAL A 17 58.54 14.46 14.32
N ALA A 18 57.30 14.98 14.49
CA ALA A 18 56.80 16.33 14.81
C ALA A 18 56.40 17.36 13.72
N ILE A 19 55.07 17.45 13.55
CA ILE A 19 54.15 18.62 13.59
C ILE A 19 54.77 20.04 13.50
N ALA A 20 54.33 20.83 12.51
CA ALA A 20 53.87 22.21 12.69
C ALA A 20 53.01 22.68 11.48
N CYS A 21 51.87 23.32 11.79
CA CYS A 21 50.90 23.93 10.87
C CYS A 21 51.45 25.20 10.18
N VAL A 22 51.12 25.41 8.90
CA VAL A 22 50.74 26.73 8.33
C VAL A 22 49.72 26.50 7.21
N ALA A 23 48.61 27.25 7.29
CA ALA A 23 47.52 27.28 6.33
C ALA A 23 47.87 28.05 5.05
N ALA A 24 47.38 27.59 3.90
CA ALA A 24 47.03 28.44 2.77
C ALA A 24 45.98 27.73 1.90
N ALA A 25 44.84 28.39 1.76
CA ALA A 25 43.68 27.96 0.99
C ALA A 25 43.90 28.13 -0.52
N SER A 26 43.40 27.20 -1.32
CA SER A 26 42.73 27.49 -2.60
C SER A 26 41.90 26.29 -3.08
N LEU A 27 40.74 26.66 -3.65
CA LEU A 27 39.60 25.84 -4.06
C LEU A 27 39.92 24.79 -5.14
N GLY A 28 39.20 23.67 -5.11
CA GLY A 28 39.08 22.74 -6.24
C GLY A 28 38.27 21.49 -5.90
N CYS A 29 37.01 21.46 -6.32
CA CYS A 29 35.97 20.48 -6.01
C CYS A 29 36.25 19.04 -6.47
N LEU A 30 35.86 18.05 -5.65
CA LEU A 30 35.26 16.77 -6.07
C LEU A 30 34.22 16.38 -4.99
N GLY A 31 32.94 16.49 -5.33
CA GLY A 31 31.81 16.42 -4.41
C GLY A 31 31.36 15.00 -4.10
N GLY A 32 31.23 14.70 -2.81
CA GLY A 32 30.15 13.84 -2.33
C GLY A 32 28.90 14.72 -2.18
N ILE A 33 27.77 14.24 -2.67
CA ILE A 33 26.48 14.91 -2.47
C ILE A 33 26.16 14.84 -0.96
N PRO A 34 25.90 15.96 -0.27
CA PRO A 34 25.36 15.91 1.07
C PRO A 34 23.92 15.40 0.97
N LEU A 35 23.65 14.23 1.57
CA LEU A 35 22.30 13.76 1.84
C LEU A 35 21.61 14.82 2.70
N GLY A 36 20.64 15.51 2.11
CA GLY A 36 19.85 16.53 2.79
C GLY A 36 19.05 15.89 3.91
N ALA A 37 19.41 16.21 5.16
CA ALA A 37 18.53 16.01 6.29
C ALA A 37 17.29 16.89 6.07
N GLY A 38 16.15 16.25 5.78
CA GLY A 38 14.86 16.91 5.99
C GLY A 38 14.78 17.27 7.47
N ALA A 39 14.60 18.56 7.78
CA ALA A 39 14.53 19.05 9.14
C ALA A 39 13.28 18.49 9.83
N ALA A 40 13.41 17.33 10.47
CA ALA A 40 12.54 16.96 11.57
C ALA A 40 12.64 18.07 12.64
N ALA A 41 11.50 18.54 13.13
CA ALA A 41 11.44 19.55 14.18
C ALA A 41 12.42 19.17 15.29
N ALA A 42 13.35 20.07 15.60
CA ALA A 42 14.47 19.81 16.49
C ALA A 42 13.96 19.39 17.88
N SER A 43 13.94 18.07 18.13
CA SER A 43 13.93 17.52 19.47
C SER A 43 15.11 18.12 20.22
N SER A 44 14.85 18.82 21.32
CA SER A 44 15.91 19.33 22.21
C SER A 44 16.72 18.21 22.89
N GLN A 45 16.29 16.95 22.75
CA GLN A 45 16.88 15.77 23.35
C GLN A 45 17.82 15.06 22.34
N PRO A 46 19.08 14.74 22.73
CA PRO A 46 19.99 14.00 21.86
C PRO A 46 19.50 12.57 21.64
N ARG A 47 19.70 12.02 20.45
CA ARG A 47 19.21 10.71 20.00
C ARG A 47 20.35 9.70 19.86
N VAL A 48 20.04 8.43 20.06
CA VAL A 48 20.96 7.30 19.83
C VAL A 48 20.19 6.12 19.23
N VAL A 49 20.87 5.34 18.39
CA VAL A 49 20.30 4.14 17.76
C VAL A 49 21.04 2.91 18.24
N LEU A 50 20.29 1.93 18.74
CA LEU A 50 20.79 0.58 19.02
C LEU A 50 20.58 -0.27 17.76
N THR A 51 21.64 -0.89 17.27
CA THR A 51 21.56 -1.74 16.08
C THR A 51 22.08 -3.15 16.34
N PHE A 52 21.42 -4.15 15.76
CA PHE A 52 21.73 -5.56 15.97
C PHE A 52 21.90 -6.27 14.62
N ASP A 53 23.05 -6.90 14.41
CA ASP A 53 23.36 -7.59 13.16
C ASP A 53 23.06 -9.11 13.23
N ASP A 54 22.98 -9.70 12.04
CA ASP A 54 22.77 -11.11 11.71
C ASP A 54 21.37 -11.67 11.95
N GLY A 55 21.05 -11.92 13.22
CA GLY A 55 19.87 -12.67 13.69
C GLY A 55 20.19 -14.03 14.32
N TYR A 56 21.34 -14.64 14.04
CA TYR A 56 21.71 -15.92 14.66
C TYR A 56 21.97 -15.78 16.17
N GLY A 57 21.52 -16.78 16.94
CA GLY A 57 21.79 -16.85 18.37
C GLY A 57 21.04 -15.82 19.21
N LEU A 58 19.95 -15.25 18.69
CA LEU A 58 19.14 -14.25 19.38
C LEU A 58 18.75 -14.69 20.79
N ASP A 59 19.15 -13.84 21.73
CA ASP A 59 18.73 -13.89 23.13
C ASP A 59 17.45 -13.05 23.32
N HIS A 60 16.32 -13.73 23.49
CA HIS A 60 14.99 -13.08 23.61
C HIS A 60 14.93 -12.05 24.74
N ARG A 61 15.80 -12.16 25.76
CA ARG A 61 15.89 -11.17 26.85
C ARG A 61 16.21 -9.76 26.34
N ILE A 62 16.83 -9.63 25.17
CA ILE A 62 17.09 -8.32 24.53
C ILE A 62 15.78 -7.67 24.11
N LEU A 63 14.90 -8.41 23.41
CA LEU A 63 13.60 -7.91 22.96
C LEU A 63 12.72 -7.57 24.17
N ASP A 64 12.64 -8.49 25.15
CA ASP A 64 11.88 -8.29 26.38
C ASP A 64 12.34 -7.04 27.14
N PHE A 65 13.65 -6.87 27.30
CA PHE A 65 14.21 -5.72 27.99
C PHE A 65 13.89 -4.42 27.25
N LEU A 66 14.19 -4.32 25.94
CA LEU A 66 13.97 -3.10 25.18
C LEU A 66 12.48 -2.74 25.12
N SER A 67 11.60 -3.73 24.93
CA SER A 67 10.14 -3.56 24.99
C SER A 67 9.68 -3.05 26.36
N SER A 68 10.18 -3.64 27.47
CA SER A 68 9.86 -3.18 28.83
C SER A 68 10.31 -1.74 29.10
N GLN A 69 11.31 -1.27 28.35
CA GLN A 69 11.83 0.08 28.42
C GLN A 69 11.13 1.03 27.43
N GLY A 70 10.23 0.55 26.57
CA GLY A 70 9.61 1.35 25.50
C GLY A 70 10.64 1.81 24.46
N ILE A 71 11.65 0.99 24.17
CA ILE A 71 12.70 1.26 23.19
C ILE A 71 12.52 0.36 21.97
N ALA A 72 12.39 0.96 20.80
CA ALA A 72 12.58 0.28 19.51
C ALA A 72 14.06 0.35 19.08
N ALA A 73 14.50 -0.64 18.29
CA ALA A 73 15.86 -0.71 17.76
C ALA A 73 15.84 -1.02 16.25
N SER A 74 17.02 -1.07 15.61
CA SER A 74 17.13 -1.45 14.19
C SER A 74 17.95 -2.72 14.02
N ALA A 75 17.35 -3.75 13.43
CA ALA A 75 17.96 -5.06 13.22
C ALA A 75 18.40 -5.23 11.76
N PHE A 76 19.69 -5.39 11.48
CA PHE A 76 20.20 -5.79 10.17
C PHE A 76 20.22 -7.32 10.10
N VAL A 77 19.26 -7.90 9.39
CA VAL A 77 19.06 -9.35 9.35
C VAL A 77 19.56 -9.97 8.04
N ILE A 78 20.12 -11.17 8.14
CA ILE A 78 20.53 -11.95 6.97
C ILE A 78 19.29 -12.57 6.32
N GLY A 79 19.11 -12.42 5.01
CA GLY A 79 17.91 -12.88 4.31
C GLY A 79 17.63 -14.38 4.46
N SER A 80 18.64 -15.24 4.36
CA SER A 80 18.50 -16.69 4.58
C SER A 80 18.18 -17.08 6.04
N TRP A 81 18.47 -16.20 7.00
CA TRP A 81 18.03 -16.36 8.39
C TRP A 81 16.58 -15.88 8.55
N ALA A 82 16.25 -14.72 7.99
CA ALA A 82 14.91 -14.16 8.00
C ALA A 82 13.86 -15.12 7.42
N GLN A 83 14.16 -15.78 6.30
CA GLN A 83 13.32 -16.81 5.69
C GLN A 83 12.96 -17.96 6.65
N ARG A 84 13.86 -18.31 7.57
CA ARG A 84 13.66 -19.40 8.56
C ARG A 84 13.06 -18.91 9.87
N ASN A 85 12.99 -17.60 10.09
CA ASN A 85 12.51 -17.00 11.33
C ASN A 85 11.45 -15.91 11.10
N PRO A 86 10.41 -16.14 10.26
CA PRO A 86 9.44 -15.10 9.92
C PRO A 86 8.62 -14.61 11.12
N ALA A 87 8.36 -15.48 12.11
CA ALA A 87 7.65 -15.10 13.33
C ALA A 87 8.40 -14.03 14.14
N LEU A 88 9.72 -14.16 14.21
CA LEU A 88 10.58 -13.24 14.97
C LEU A 88 10.73 -11.88 14.27
N LEU A 89 10.79 -11.88 12.93
CA LEU A 89 10.73 -10.63 12.16
C LEU A 89 9.40 -9.90 12.36
N LYS A 90 8.28 -10.63 12.37
CA LYS A 90 6.96 -10.06 12.67
C LYS A 90 6.87 -9.52 14.09
N GLU A 91 7.49 -10.19 15.05
CA GLU A 91 7.59 -9.70 16.43
C GLU A 91 8.41 -8.40 16.50
N MET A 92 9.56 -8.32 15.84
CA MET A 92 10.36 -7.09 15.74
C MET A 92 9.56 -5.93 15.11
N ASP A 93 8.90 -6.17 13.97
CA ASP A 93 8.05 -5.17 13.30
C ASP A 93 6.89 -4.71 14.20
N ALA A 94 6.24 -5.64 14.91
CA ALA A 94 5.16 -5.33 15.86
C ALA A 94 5.65 -4.53 17.08
N LEU A 95 6.92 -4.68 17.47
CA LEU A 95 7.58 -3.87 18.49
C LEU A 95 8.07 -2.51 17.97
N GLY A 96 7.82 -2.19 16.70
CA GLY A 96 8.22 -0.93 16.06
C GLY A 96 9.70 -0.87 15.67
N TRP A 97 10.39 -2.00 15.60
CA TRP A 97 11.81 -2.03 15.19
C TRP A 97 11.94 -1.83 13.68
N ASP A 98 13.03 -1.23 13.24
CA ASP A 98 13.42 -1.34 11.84
C ASP A 98 13.99 -2.73 11.58
N VAL A 99 13.54 -3.40 10.52
CA VAL A 99 14.13 -4.64 10.00
C VAL A 99 14.82 -4.29 8.69
N CYS A 100 16.16 -4.33 8.71
CA CYS A 100 17.06 -3.82 7.70
C CYS A 100 17.85 -4.93 7.01
N ASN A 101 18.38 -4.63 5.83
CA ASN A 101 19.07 -5.59 4.98
C ASN A 101 20.52 -5.86 5.42
N HIS A 102 20.86 -7.11 5.75
CA HIS A 102 22.25 -7.54 6.01
C HIS A 102 22.78 -8.53 4.98
N THR A 103 22.35 -8.37 3.71
CA THR A 103 22.58 -9.28 2.57
C THR A 103 21.88 -10.63 2.72
N GLN A 104 21.75 -11.37 1.61
CA GLN A 104 21.01 -12.63 1.60
C GLN A 104 21.75 -13.73 2.35
N ASN A 105 23.07 -13.82 2.15
CA ASN A 105 23.88 -14.93 2.63
C ASN A 105 25.13 -14.48 3.42
N HIS A 106 25.22 -13.20 3.80
CA HIS A 106 26.32 -12.63 4.55
C HIS A 106 27.73 -12.72 3.88
N PRO A 107 27.88 -12.56 2.54
CA PRO A 107 29.20 -12.52 1.90
C PRO A 107 29.89 -11.16 2.08
N TRP A 108 31.22 -11.14 2.01
CA TRP A 108 31.95 -9.89 1.87
C TRP A 108 31.75 -9.31 0.47
N LEU A 109 30.99 -8.22 0.36
CA LEU A 109 30.62 -7.61 -0.92
C LEU A 109 31.83 -7.19 -1.76
N THR A 110 32.95 -6.83 -1.12
CA THR A 110 34.22 -6.51 -1.80
C THR A 110 34.83 -7.69 -2.58
N LYS A 111 34.37 -8.92 -2.33
CA LYS A 111 34.80 -10.14 -3.04
C LYS A 111 33.84 -10.57 -4.15
N LEU A 112 32.72 -9.88 -4.32
CA LEU A 112 31.68 -10.20 -5.29
C LEU A 112 31.77 -9.32 -6.53
N THR A 113 31.21 -9.82 -7.64
CA THR A 113 30.93 -9.01 -8.83
C THR A 113 29.77 -8.05 -8.59
N ASP A 114 29.64 -7.02 -9.41
CA ASP A 114 28.58 -6.01 -9.26
C ASP A 114 27.18 -6.64 -9.31
N GLN A 115 26.95 -7.57 -10.25
CA GLN A 115 25.68 -8.31 -10.35
C GLN A 115 25.38 -9.14 -9.11
N GLN A 116 26.40 -9.77 -8.50
CA GLN A 116 26.24 -10.54 -7.28
C GLN A 116 25.90 -9.65 -6.07
N ILE A 117 26.46 -8.44 -6.00
CA ILE A 117 26.10 -7.46 -4.96
C ILE A 117 24.62 -7.08 -5.09
N VAL A 118 24.16 -6.73 -6.29
CA VAL A 118 22.75 -6.39 -6.54
C VAL A 118 21.83 -7.56 -6.19
N ALA A 119 22.20 -8.79 -6.56
CA ALA A 119 21.42 -9.98 -6.24
C ALA A 119 21.31 -10.22 -4.72
N GLU A 120 22.40 -10.07 -3.97
CA GLU A 120 22.40 -10.24 -2.51
C GLU A 120 21.52 -9.21 -1.80
N LEU A 121 21.57 -7.94 -2.24
CA LEU A 121 20.76 -6.86 -1.66
C LEU A 121 19.28 -7.05 -2.00
N ASN A 122 18.94 -7.27 -3.27
CA ASN A 122 17.55 -7.41 -3.70
C ASN A 122 16.89 -8.66 -3.10
N ALA A 123 17.60 -9.79 -3.04
CA ALA A 123 17.04 -11.02 -2.47
C ALA A 123 16.73 -10.87 -0.97
N CYS A 124 17.64 -10.26 -0.20
CA CYS A 124 17.39 -10.00 1.22
C CYS A 124 16.24 -9.01 1.42
N GLN A 125 16.19 -7.93 0.63
CA GLN A 125 15.11 -6.96 0.73
C GLN A 125 13.76 -7.59 0.41
N ALA A 126 13.66 -8.42 -0.63
CA ALA A 126 12.42 -9.12 -0.97
C ALA A 126 11.91 -10.00 0.18
N VAL A 127 12.81 -10.69 0.89
CA VAL A 127 12.47 -11.49 2.08
C VAL A 127 11.96 -10.61 3.22
N ILE A 128 12.66 -9.52 3.53
CA ILE A 128 12.26 -8.62 4.62
C ILE A 128 10.90 -8.00 4.31
N THR A 129 10.71 -7.49 3.09
CA THR A 129 9.47 -6.89 2.64
C THR A 129 8.32 -7.89 2.68
N SER A 130 8.50 -9.13 2.22
CA SER A 130 7.43 -10.14 2.24
C SER A 130 7.04 -10.59 3.65
N ILE A 131 7.94 -10.46 4.64
CA ILE A 131 7.67 -10.85 6.03
C ILE A 131 7.18 -9.68 6.89
N THR A 132 7.62 -8.45 6.65
CA THR A 132 7.40 -7.29 7.56
C THR A 132 6.72 -6.10 6.88
N GLY A 133 6.82 -6.02 5.55
CA GLY A 133 6.34 -4.88 4.76
C GLY A 133 7.27 -3.68 4.83
N GLN A 134 8.37 -3.79 5.58
CA GLN A 134 9.39 -2.76 5.63
C GLN A 134 10.25 -2.83 4.38
N SER A 135 10.48 -1.68 3.77
CA SER A 135 11.33 -1.52 2.58
C SER A 135 12.23 -0.29 2.76
N LEU A 136 13.07 -0.34 3.81
CA LEU A 136 14.02 0.73 4.08
C LEU A 136 15.15 0.69 3.05
N PRO A 137 15.54 1.83 2.45
CA PRO A 137 16.55 1.89 1.38
C PRO A 137 17.98 1.80 1.92
N ILE A 138 18.20 0.92 2.91
CA ILE A 138 19.47 0.77 3.61
C ILE A 138 19.89 -0.68 3.77
N PHE A 139 21.20 -0.85 3.83
CA PHE A 139 21.81 -2.12 4.17
C PHE A 139 23.04 -1.89 5.04
N ARG A 140 23.51 -2.95 5.70
CA ARG A 140 24.83 -2.95 6.35
C ARG A 140 25.72 -4.01 5.68
N PRO A 141 26.92 -3.65 5.20
CA PRO A 141 27.82 -4.61 4.58
C PRO A 141 28.38 -5.61 5.63
N PRO A 142 28.33 -6.93 5.37
CA PRO A 142 28.92 -7.94 6.24
C PRO A 142 30.38 -7.63 6.63
N GLY A 143 30.65 -7.63 7.95
CA GLY A 143 31.95 -7.29 8.52
C GLY A 143 32.40 -5.83 8.33
N GLY A 144 31.51 -4.94 7.87
CA GLY A 144 31.84 -3.55 7.57
C GLY A 144 32.69 -3.37 6.31
N PHE A 145 32.88 -4.42 5.51
CA PHE A 145 33.75 -4.37 4.33
C PHE A 145 33.06 -3.68 3.15
N ILE A 146 33.42 -2.42 2.91
CA ILE A 146 32.90 -1.60 1.82
C ILE A 146 34.00 -0.80 1.12
N ASP A 147 33.86 -0.59 -0.18
CA ASP A 147 34.75 0.25 -0.99
C ASP A 147 33.92 1.14 -1.94
N ALA A 148 34.60 2.00 -2.70
CA ALA A 148 33.93 2.91 -3.64
C ALA A 148 33.09 2.19 -4.71
N ARG A 149 33.51 0.98 -5.12
CA ARG A 149 32.78 0.17 -6.10
C ARG A 149 31.49 -0.37 -5.49
N VAL A 150 31.58 -0.99 -4.30
CA VAL A 150 30.40 -1.50 -3.58
C VAL A 150 29.41 -0.38 -3.31
N ASN A 151 29.86 0.81 -2.89
CA ASN A 151 29.01 1.98 -2.69
C ASN A 151 28.26 2.39 -3.98
N ALA A 152 28.96 2.49 -5.10
CA ALA A 152 28.35 2.87 -6.37
C ALA A 152 27.31 1.85 -6.86
N VAL A 153 27.64 0.55 -6.72
CA VAL A 153 26.72 -0.53 -7.10
C VAL A 153 25.48 -0.55 -6.21
N ALA A 154 25.64 -0.44 -4.89
CA ALA A 154 24.51 -0.39 -3.96
C ALA A 154 23.61 0.83 -4.22
N ALA A 155 24.20 2.01 -4.44
CA ALA A 155 23.45 3.22 -4.77
C ALA A 155 22.67 3.07 -6.09
N SER A 156 23.26 2.42 -7.11
CA SER A 156 22.57 2.13 -8.37
C SER A 156 21.40 1.15 -8.21
N ALA A 157 21.44 0.32 -7.17
CA ALA A 157 20.36 -0.58 -6.78
C ALA A 157 19.38 0.04 -5.77
N GLY A 158 19.53 1.33 -5.43
CA GLY A 158 18.63 2.03 -4.52
C GLY A 158 18.93 1.85 -3.03
N PHE A 159 20.11 1.36 -2.66
CA PHE A 159 20.49 1.12 -1.26
C PHE A 159 21.63 2.03 -0.79
N SER A 160 21.53 2.49 0.45
CA SER A 160 22.59 3.24 1.14
C SER A 160 23.20 2.40 2.28
N PRO A 161 24.54 2.33 2.39
CA PRO A 161 25.17 1.60 3.48
C PRO A 161 25.04 2.36 4.81
N VAL A 162 24.73 1.64 5.88
CA VAL A 162 24.72 2.17 7.26
C VAL A 162 25.81 1.48 8.07
N MET A 163 26.78 2.29 8.52
CA MET A 163 27.86 1.86 9.39
C MET A 163 27.47 2.06 10.87
N TRP A 164 28.46 2.22 11.74
CA TRP A 164 28.27 2.51 13.16
C TRP A 164 29.37 3.46 13.66
N ASP A 165 29.07 4.19 14.73
CA ASP A 165 30.04 5.01 15.45
C ASP A 165 30.79 4.18 16.50
N PHE A 166 30.05 3.28 17.16
CA PHE A 166 30.54 2.48 18.28
C PHE A 166 30.31 0.99 18.02
N ASP A 167 31.41 0.25 17.90
CA ASP A 167 31.37 -1.21 17.98
C ASP A 167 31.29 -1.59 19.46
N SER A 168 30.23 -2.32 19.84
CA SER A 168 30.15 -2.85 21.20
C SER A 168 31.32 -3.78 21.48
N MET A 169 31.87 -4.47 20.47
CA MET A 169 32.89 -5.53 20.51
C MET A 169 32.35 -6.88 21.00
N ASP A 170 31.05 -7.15 20.89
CA ASP A 170 30.42 -8.38 21.38
C ASP A 170 30.69 -9.61 20.50
N ALA A 171 31.02 -9.38 19.23
CA ALA A 171 31.54 -10.40 18.31
C ALA A 171 33.07 -10.62 18.41
N LEU A 172 33.79 -9.79 19.19
CA LEU A 172 35.26 -9.83 19.24
C LEU A 172 35.78 -10.53 20.51
N ASN A 173 36.94 -11.19 20.37
CA ASN A 173 37.70 -11.66 21.52
C ASN A 173 38.58 -10.52 22.06
N THR A 174 37.99 -9.69 22.91
CA THR A 174 38.63 -8.51 23.52
C THR A 174 39.07 -8.77 24.96
N SER A 175 40.10 -8.06 25.43
CA SER A 175 40.54 -8.07 26.82
C SER A 175 39.77 -7.08 27.70
N LEU A 176 38.94 -6.21 27.10
CA LEU A 176 38.15 -5.22 27.84
C LEU A 176 36.98 -5.91 28.57
N SER A 177 36.76 -5.52 29.82
CA SER A 177 35.58 -5.93 30.59
C SER A 177 34.30 -5.32 30.02
N VAL A 178 33.14 -5.90 30.36
CA VAL A 178 31.83 -5.38 30.00
C VAL A 178 31.66 -3.93 30.47
N GLN A 179 32.07 -3.61 31.70
CA GLN A 179 31.94 -2.26 32.25
C GLN A 179 32.82 -1.23 31.53
N GLU A 180 34.05 -1.59 31.15
CA GLU A 180 34.92 -0.68 30.38
C GLU A 180 34.32 -0.37 29.00
N ARG A 181 33.71 -1.37 28.36
CA ARG A 181 33.02 -1.20 27.08
C ARG A 181 31.79 -0.30 27.20
N ILE A 182 30.96 -0.51 28.23
CA ILE A 182 29.83 0.37 28.56
C ILE A 182 30.32 1.81 28.76
N ASN A 183 31.30 2.02 29.65
CA ASN A 183 31.82 3.35 29.98
C ASN A 183 32.36 4.09 28.75
N ARG A 184 33.09 3.39 27.88
CA ARG A 184 33.62 3.96 26.63
C ARG A 184 32.51 4.53 25.74
N ILE A 185 31.44 3.75 25.54
CA ILE A 185 30.32 4.14 24.67
C ILE A 185 29.51 5.26 25.33
N VAL A 186 29.12 5.06 26.59
CA VAL A 186 28.32 6.04 27.36
C VAL A 186 29.04 7.37 27.48
N ALA A 187 30.37 7.42 27.65
CA ALA A 187 31.10 8.68 27.75
C ALA A 187 31.22 9.44 26.41
N SER A 188 31.20 8.73 25.28
CA SER A 188 31.55 9.29 23.97
C SER A 188 30.35 9.50 23.04
N ALA A 189 29.19 8.91 23.36
CA ALA A 189 27.98 9.05 22.58
C ALA A 189 27.56 10.53 22.44
N ARG A 190 27.14 10.87 21.23
CA ARG A 190 26.62 12.17 20.76
C ARG A 190 25.29 11.98 20.04
N ASP A 191 24.52 13.06 19.84
CA ASP A 191 23.28 13.00 19.04
C ASP A 191 23.53 12.32 17.68
N GLY A 192 22.67 11.35 17.36
CA GLY A 192 22.75 10.54 16.14
C GLY A 192 23.76 9.39 16.17
N SER A 193 24.37 9.05 17.32
CA SER A 193 25.30 7.91 17.38
C SER A 193 24.59 6.58 17.11
N ILE A 194 25.24 5.73 16.31
CA ILE A 194 24.78 4.37 15.99
C ILE A 194 25.70 3.35 16.68
N ILE A 195 25.11 2.44 17.47
CA ILE A 195 25.84 1.44 18.25
C ILE A 195 25.59 0.04 17.67
N LEU A 196 26.66 -0.69 17.36
CA LEU A 196 26.62 -2.03 16.80
C LEU A 196 26.67 -3.11 17.90
N PHE A 197 25.70 -4.02 17.84
CA PHE A 197 25.64 -5.27 18.58
C PHE A 197 25.34 -6.44 17.63
N HIS A 198 25.46 -7.67 18.13
CA HIS A 198 25.03 -8.89 17.47
C HIS A 198 24.10 -9.66 18.39
N PHE A 199 23.00 -10.18 17.85
CA PHE A 199 22.00 -10.90 18.63
C PHE A 199 22.56 -12.11 19.41
N GLY A 200 23.51 -12.84 18.82
CA GLY A 200 24.25 -13.94 19.44
C GLY A 200 25.63 -13.56 20.00
N GLY A 201 25.88 -12.26 20.22
CA GLY A 201 27.15 -11.74 20.72
C GLY A 201 27.43 -12.09 22.19
N ARG A 202 28.71 -12.02 22.59
CA ARG A 202 29.12 -12.29 23.97
C ARG A 202 28.73 -11.13 24.88
N ASN A 203 27.95 -11.43 25.92
CA ASN A 203 27.48 -10.49 26.94
C ASN A 203 26.63 -9.34 26.37
N THR A 204 25.99 -9.53 25.21
CA THR A 204 25.20 -8.48 24.53
C THR A 204 24.11 -7.91 25.44
N ILE A 205 23.37 -8.75 26.17
CA ILE A 205 22.34 -8.29 27.11
C ILE A 205 22.90 -7.40 28.23
N ASP A 206 24.06 -7.73 28.80
CA ASP A 206 24.70 -6.94 29.86
C ASP A 206 25.18 -5.58 29.32
N LEU A 207 25.69 -5.56 28.09
CA LEU A 207 26.09 -4.33 27.42
C LEU A 207 24.89 -3.45 27.10
N VAL A 208 23.82 -4.02 26.52
CA VAL A 208 22.59 -3.29 26.17
C VAL A 208 21.98 -2.67 27.42
N THR A 209 21.80 -3.46 28.49
CA THR A 209 21.20 -2.95 29.75
C THR A 209 22.03 -1.82 30.37
N GLY A 210 23.36 -1.98 30.45
CA GLY A 210 24.25 -0.96 30.99
C GLY A 210 24.36 0.30 30.13
N ILE A 211 24.41 0.15 28.80
CA ILE A 211 24.45 1.28 27.86
C ILE A 211 23.12 2.04 27.87
N VAL A 212 21.99 1.35 27.87
CA VAL A 212 20.66 1.98 27.95
C VAL A 212 20.56 2.79 29.24
N ALA A 213 20.94 2.21 30.38
CA ALA A 213 20.92 2.93 31.66
C ALA A 213 21.79 4.19 31.62
N GLY A 214 23.07 4.06 31.23
CA GLY A 214 24.01 5.18 31.22
C GLY A 214 23.65 6.29 30.21
N LEU A 215 23.09 5.95 29.05
CA LEU A 215 22.67 6.95 28.06
C LEU A 215 21.37 7.64 28.46
N ARG A 216 20.44 6.96 29.15
CA ARG A 216 19.25 7.61 29.73
C ARG A 216 19.62 8.63 30.80
N GLU A 217 20.59 8.31 31.66
CA GLU A 217 21.11 9.27 32.65
C GLU A 217 21.71 10.52 31.99
N ARG A 218 22.27 10.36 30.79
CA ARG A 218 22.77 11.48 29.96
C ARG A 218 21.67 12.16 29.13
N GLY A 219 20.41 11.77 29.30
CA GLY A 219 19.27 12.39 28.64
C GLY A 219 19.05 11.96 27.19
N PHE A 220 19.61 10.83 26.74
CA PHE A 220 19.39 10.38 25.36
C PHE A 220 17.99 9.79 25.15
N ALA A 221 17.38 10.14 24.01
CA ALA A 221 16.26 9.43 23.42
C ALA A 221 16.79 8.26 22.57
N PHE A 222 16.11 7.12 22.64
CA PHE A 222 16.42 5.97 21.80
C PHE A 222 15.45 5.98 20.64
N VAL A 223 16.00 5.94 19.43
CA VAL A 223 15.24 6.00 18.19
C VAL A 223 15.73 4.90 17.25
N THR A 224 14.93 4.55 16.26
CA THR A 224 15.33 3.69 15.14
C THR A 224 16.12 4.49 14.09
N LEU A 225 16.69 3.80 13.08
CA LEU A 225 17.34 4.47 11.95
C LEU A 225 16.32 5.26 11.12
N SER A 226 15.13 4.71 10.91
CA SER A 226 14.05 5.38 10.20
C SER A 226 13.65 6.69 10.89
N GLU A 227 13.51 6.68 12.22
CA GLU A 227 13.26 7.89 13.02
C GLU A 227 14.45 8.86 13.02
N LEU A 228 15.69 8.37 13.11
CA LEU A 228 16.89 9.22 13.11
C LEU A 228 17.01 10.03 11.81
N TYR A 229 16.80 9.37 10.66
CA TYR A 229 16.95 9.94 9.33
C TYR A 229 15.64 10.49 8.73
N GLY A 230 14.51 10.32 9.43
CA GLY A 230 13.20 10.75 8.96
C GLY A 230 12.64 9.91 7.81
N TRP A 231 13.08 8.65 7.67
CA TRP A 231 12.45 7.70 6.75
C TRP A 231 11.13 7.26 7.33
N LYS A 232 10.06 7.36 6.54
CA LYS A 232 8.75 6.87 6.93
C LYS A 232 8.51 5.53 6.27
N LYS A 233 7.81 4.61 6.96
CA LYS A 233 7.31 3.38 6.33
C LYS A 233 6.38 3.80 5.19
N LEU A 234 6.77 3.44 3.97
CA LEU A 234 6.00 3.75 2.78
C LEU A 234 4.97 2.65 2.56
N VAL A 235 3.73 3.07 2.36
CA VAL A 235 2.65 2.24 1.85
C VAL A 235 2.54 2.47 0.36
N ARG A 236 2.50 1.36 -0.36
CA ARG A 236 2.44 1.29 -1.81
C ARG A 236 1.16 0.59 -2.21
N GLY A 237 0.58 0.98 -3.32
CA GLY A 237 -0.62 0.33 -3.83
C GLY A 237 -1.20 1.08 -5.01
N GLY A 238 -2.40 0.65 -5.39
CA GLY A 238 -3.21 1.38 -6.34
C GLY A 238 -4.67 1.03 -6.17
N GLU A 239 -5.51 1.95 -6.60
CA GLU A 239 -6.96 1.81 -6.63
C GLU A 239 -7.44 2.17 -8.03
N ALA A 240 -8.54 1.54 -8.45
CA ALA A 240 -9.29 2.02 -9.58
C ALA A 240 -10.78 1.85 -9.32
N GLY A 241 -11.57 2.76 -9.87
CA GLY A 241 -13.01 2.77 -9.69
C GLY A 241 -13.69 3.71 -10.68
N ALA A 242 -14.90 3.34 -11.07
CA ALA A 242 -15.80 4.23 -11.79
C ALA A 242 -16.22 5.43 -10.92
N GLY A 243 -16.43 6.61 -11.53
CA GLY A 243 -16.93 7.80 -10.83
C GLY A 243 -18.42 7.71 -10.51
N GLU A 244 -18.97 8.56 -9.65
CA GLU A 244 -20.42 8.63 -9.42
C GLU A 244 -21.11 9.26 -10.64
N ARG A 245 -22.18 8.65 -11.16
CA ARG A 245 -22.86 9.16 -12.38
C ARG A 245 -23.64 10.45 -12.13
N GLU A 246 -24.18 10.58 -10.93
CA GLU A 246 -24.93 11.75 -10.48
C GLU A 246 -24.62 12.00 -9.01
N PRO A 247 -24.44 13.25 -8.57
CA PRO A 247 -24.29 13.53 -7.15
C PRO A 247 -25.60 13.19 -6.39
N SER A 248 -25.48 12.84 -5.11
CA SER A 248 -26.60 12.40 -4.27
C SER A 248 -26.73 13.22 -2.98
N LEU A 249 -27.95 13.27 -2.44
CA LEU A 249 -28.23 13.85 -1.12
C LEU A 249 -27.79 12.93 0.04
N ARG A 250 -27.43 11.69 -0.26
CA ARG A 250 -27.11 10.68 0.74
C ARG A 250 -26.07 9.70 0.22
N HIS A 251 -25.17 9.29 1.09
CA HIS A 251 -24.17 8.23 0.84
C HIS A 251 -24.03 7.34 2.07
N ILE A 252 -23.81 6.05 1.83
CA ILE A 252 -23.64 5.03 2.87
C ILE A 252 -22.36 4.26 2.60
N PHE A 253 -21.53 4.15 3.62
CA PHE A 253 -20.30 3.37 3.64
C PHE A 253 -20.46 2.30 4.71
N ALA A 254 -20.51 1.03 4.31
CA ALA A 254 -20.62 -0.10 5.22
C ALA A 254 -19.26 -0.43 5.86
N GLU A 255 -18.20 -0.42 5.05
CA GLU A 255 -16.81 -0.65 5.45
C GLU A 255 -16.14 0.63 5.97
N GLY A 256 -15.08 0.43 6.75
CA GLY A 256 -14.31 1.48 7.41
C GLY A 256 -13.68 0.95 8.70
N THR A 257 -12.55 1.53 9.11
CA THR A 257 -11.87 1.22 10.36
C THR A 257 -10.88 2.32 10.77
N THR A 258 -10.86 2.63 12.07
CA THR A 258 -9.90 3.56 12.70
C THR A 258 -8.83 2.87 13.52
N ARG A 259 -8.74 1.53 13.46
CA ARG A 259 -7.72 0.72 14.14
C ARG A 259 -6.30 1.18 13.80
N ASP A 260 -5.35 0.83 14.66
CA ASP A 260 -3.95 1.13 14.39
C ASP A 260 -3.47 0.43 13.11
N GLY A 261 -2.63 1.11 12.34
CA GLY A 261 -2.24 0.71 10.99
C GLY A 261 -3.24 1.08 9.88
N PHE A 262 -4.38 1.72 10.21
CA PHE A 262 -5.37 2.22 9.25
C PHE A 262 -5.45 3.74 9.22
N GLU A 263 -5.57 4.29 8.03
CA GLU A 263 -5.86 5.69 7.80
C GLU A 263 -7.03 5.79 6.81
N GLU A 264 -8.21 6.14 7.33
CA GLU A 264 -9.44 6.25 6.56
C GLU A 264 -9.78 7.73 6.30
N TRP A 265 -10.19 8.00 5.07
CA TRP A 265 -10.59 9.31 4.58
C TRP A 265 -11.98 9.23 3.94
N LEU A 266 -12.81 10.24 4.21
CA LEU A 266 -14.03 10.53 3.45
C LEU A 266 -13.80 11.74 2.56
N LEU A 267 -14.15 11.59 1.30
CA LEU A 267 -13.81 12.49 0.21
C LEU A 267 -15.12 13.03 -0.34
N LEU A 268 -15.42 14.31 -0.09
CA LEU A 268 -16.67 14.94 -0.50
C LEU A 268 -16.40 15.94 -1.60
N PHE A 269 -17.08 15.83 -2.73
CA PHE A 269 -17.01 16.79 -3.81
C PHE A 269 -18.36 17.44 -4.05
N ASN A 270 -18.43 18.76 -3.90
CA ASN A 270 -19.64 19.53 -4.15
C ASN A 270 -19.57 20.17 -5.55
N PRO A 271 -20.31 19.64 -6.55
CA PRO A 271 -20.30 20.19 -7.90
C PRO A 271 -21.16 21.47 -8.04
N ASN A 272 -21.94 21.83 -7.02
CA ASN A 272 -22.84 22.98 -7.05
C ASN A 272 -22.10 24.29 -6.78
N GLU A 273 -22.68 25.42 -7.18
CA GLU A 273 -22.06 26.75 -6.96
C GLU A 273 -22.10 27.20 -5.50
N THR A 274 -23.11 26.76 -4.74
CA THR A 274 -23.30 27.14 -3.34
C THR A 274 -22.69 26.11 -2.39
N PRO A 275 -22.35 26.46 -1.14
CA PRO A 275 -21.93 25.48 -0.14
C PRO A 275 -23.02 24.45 0.18
N ALA A 276 -22.60 23.21 0.47
CA ALA A 276 -23.44 22.12 0.95
C ALA A 276 -23.19 21.89 2.44
N ALA A 277 -24.24 21.85 3.26
CA ALA A 277 -24.15 21.35 4.62
C ALA A 277 -24.25 19.82 4.58
N VAL A 278 -23.25 19.12 5.10
CA VAL A 278 -23.18 17.65 5.15
C VAL A 278 -23.14 17.20 6.60
N ARG A 279 -24.13 16.40 6.99
CA ARG A 279 -24.17 15.71 8.27
C ARG A 279 -23.62 14.29 8.10
N ALA A 280 -22.55 13.98 8.80
CA ALA A 280 -21.99 12.63 8.87
C ALA A 280 -22.36 11.96 10.20
N ARG A 281 -22.94 10.76 10.13
CA ARG A 281 -23.14 9.86 11.27
C ARG A 281 -22.20 8.67 11.13
N TYR A 282 -21.31 8.50 12.11
CA TYR A 282 -20.35 7.40 12.22
C TYR A 282 -20.86 6.38 13.23
N TYR A 283 -20.82 5.09 12.88
CA TYR A 283 -21.33 4.00 13.73
C TYR A 283 -20.24 2.98 14.03
N SER A 284 -20.17 2.52 15.28
CA SER A 284 -19.30 1.41 15.68
C SER A 284 -19.87 0.65 16.87
N GLY A 285 -20.11 -0.66 16.73
CA GLY A 285 -20.52 -1.50 17.88
C GLY A 285 -21.82 -1.06 18.59
N GLY A 286 -22.65 -0.23 17.97
CA GLY A 286 -23.86 0.38 18.58
C GLY A 286 -23.65 1.79 19.14
N GLU A 287 -22.43 2.34 19.09
CA GLU A 287 -22.15 3.74 19.35
C GLU A 287 -22.36 4.57 18.06
N GLU A 288 -22.80 5.82 18.23
CA GLU A 288 -22.99 6.79 17.15
C GLU A 288 -22.26 8.10 17.50
N VAL A 289 -21.55 8.65 16.52
CA VAL A 289 -21.00 10.00 16.58
C VAL A 289 -21.51 10.79 15.38
N GLN A 290 -22.04 11.98 15.63
CA GLN A 290 -22.46 12.91 14.58
C GLN A 290 -21.44 14.06 14.44
N ARG A 291 -21.19 14.45 13.19
CA ARG A 291 -20.45 15.66 12.81
C ARG A 291 -21.21 16.39 11.70
N GLU A 292 -21.00 17.69 11.64
CA GLU A 292 -21.54 18.55 10.58
C GLU A 292 -20.40 19.29 9.93
N TYR A 293 -20.42 19.34 8.60
CA TYR A 293 -19.41 19.97 7.78
C TYR A 293 -20.08 20.86 6.74
N GLU A 294 -19.35 21.88 6.30
CA GLU A 294 -19.71 22.65 5.13
C GLU A 294 -18.72 22.30 4.02
N VAL A 295 -19.22 21.79 2.89
CA VAL A 295 -18.42 21.57 1.68
C VAL A 295 -18.64 22.77 0.76
N PRO A 296 -17.64 23.63 0.56
CA PRO A 296 -17.82 24.84 -0.25
C PRO A 296 -18.27 24.50 -1.68
N GLY A 297 -18.96 25.44 -2.33
CA GLY A 297 -19.41 25.26 -3.71
C GLY A 297 -18.24 25.06 -4.67
N ARG A 298 -18.36 24.10 -5.58
CA ARG A 298 -17.32 23.70 -6.56
C ARG A 298 -16.00 23.30 -5.90
N ARG A 299 -16.05 22.77 -4.68
CA ARG A 299 -14.84 22.37 -3.93
C ARG A 299 -14.97 20.97 -3.38
N ARG A 300 -13.81 20.42 -3.06
CA ARG A 300 -13.64 19.17 -2.33
C ARG A 300 -13.39 19.45 -0.85
N LEU A 301 -13.82 18.53 0.00
CA LEU A 301 -13.45 18.43 1.41
C LEU A 301 -12.99 17.00 1.71
N SER A 302 -11.79 16.85 2.26
CA SER A 302 -11.23 15.56 2.70
C SER A 302 -11.25 15.48 4.23
N LEU A 303 -11.85 14.41 4.78
CA LEU A 303 -12.05 14.23 6.21
C LEU A 303 -11.30 12.98 6.70
N ALA A 304 -10.34 13.16 7.61
CA ALA A 304 -9.62 12.04 8.21
C ALA A 304 -10.46 11.38 9.31
N VAL A 305 -11.14 10.27 9.00
CA VAL A 305 -12.11 9.61 9.90
C VAL A 305 -11.49 9.23 11.24
N ASN A 306 -10.21 8.85 11.26
CA ASN A 306 -9.46 8.57 12.49
C ASN A 306 -9.41 9.74 13.50
N ARG A 307 -9.72 10.97 13.07
CA ARG A 307 -9.81 12.17 13.92
C ARG A 307 -11.24 12.56 14.26
N GLU A 308 -12.22 12.00 13.54
CA GLU A 308 -13.63 12.37 13.69
C GLU A 308 -14.33 11.56 14.80
N VAL A 309 -13.86 10.33 15.05
CA VAL A 309 -14.42 9.43 16.06
C VAL A 309 -13.45 9.19 17.23
N PRO A 310 -13.96 8.94 18.45
CA PRO A 310 -13.11 8.77 19.64
C PRO A 310 -12.55 7.35 19.81
N TRP A 311 -13.03 6.36 19.04
CA TRP A 311 -12.67 4.96 19.18
C TRP A 311 -11.71 4.46 18.09
N LYS A 312 -11.08 3.33 18.39
CA LYS A 312 -10.22 2.56 17.48
C LYS A 312 -10.92 1.25 17.13
N GLY A 313 -11.59 1.19 15.98
CA GLY A 313 -12.44 0.06 15.64
C GLY A 313 -13.07 0.16 14.27
N ASP A 314 -14.04 -0.72 13.99
CA ASP A 314 -14.82 -0.66 12.76
C ASP A 314 -15.65 0.60 12.70
N VAL A 315 -15.81 1.17 11.51
CA VAL A 315 -16.66 2.34 11.28
C VAL A 315 -17.56 2.05 10.08
N SER A 316 -18.83 2.41 10.21
CA SER A 316 -19.74 2.61 9.08
C SER A 316 -20.21 4.06 9.08
N VAL A 317 -20.50 4.63 7.92
CA VAL A 317 -20.83 6.06 7.79
C VAL A 317 -22.11 6.24 7.00
N VAL A 318 -22.97 7.13 7.48
CA VAL A 318 -24.09 7.69 6.69
C VAL A 318 -23.86 9.19 6.55
N LEU A 319 -23.81 9.66 5.32
CA LEU A 319 -23.75 11.07 4.96
C LEU A 319 -25.12 11.53 4.49
N GLU A 320 -25.56 12.69 4.94
CA GLU A 320 -26.77 13.37 4.46
C GLU A 320 -26.42 14.82 4.16
N SER A 321 -26.72 15.27 2.94
CA SER A 321 -26.34 16.59 2.44
C SER A 321 -27.57 17.45 2.15
N SER A 322 -27.44 18.77 2.34
CA SER A 322 -28.48 19.75 2.01
C SER A 322 -28.68 19.95 0.50
N GLN A 323 -27.69 19.55 -0.31
CA GLN A 323 -27.74 19.54 -1.77
C GLN A 323 -26.88 18.38 -2.31
N PRO A 324 -27.14 17.88 -3.53
CA PRO A 324 -26.43 16.70 -4.02
C PRO A 324 -24.91 16.90 -4.10
N VAL A 325 -24.13 15.99 -3.52
CA VAL A 325 -22.66 15.95 -3.58
C VAL A 325 -22.20 14.58 -4.08
N ALA A 326 -20.94 14.45 -4.48
CA ALA A 326 -20.32 13.14 -4.69
C ALA A 326 -19.50 12.73 -3.46
N ALA A 327 -19.45 11.44 -3.15
CA ALA A 327 -18.66 10.96 -2.02
C ALA A 327 -17.96 9.62 -2.27
N GLU A 328 -16.68 9.57 -1.91
CA GLU A 328 -15.85 8.36 -1.91
C GLU A 328 -15.22 8.17 -0.51
N ARG A 329 -14.87 6.92 -0.18
CA ARG A 329 -14.06 6.57 0.99
C ARG A 329 -12.77 5.96 0.51
N THR A 330 -11.65 6.45 1.02
CA THR A 330 -10.33 5.89 0.77
C THR A 330 -9.72 5.41 2.07
N LEU A 331 -9.15 4.21 2.03
CA LEU A 331 -8.49 3.60 3.16
C LEU A 331 -7.06 3.28 2.75
N PHE A 332 -6.08 3.75 3.51
CA PHE A 332 -4.69 3.34 3.42
C PHE A 332 -4.33 2.50 4.64
N PHE A 333 -3.46 1.52 4.47
CA PHE A 333 -3.04 0.69 5.58
C PHE A 333 -1.62 0.19 5.50
N SER A 334 -1.06 -0.02 6.68
CA SER A 334 0.11 -0.86 6.92
C SER A 334 -0.19 -1.74 8.14
N ARG A 335 -0.46 -3.01 7.88
CA ARG A 335 -0.57 -4.05 8.92
C ARG A 335 0.74 -4.82 8.98
N GLY A 336 1.04 -5.39 10.16
CA GLY A 336 2.19 -6.30 10.30
C GLY A 336 2.15 -7.44 9.28
N ALA A 337 3.29 -8.11 9.09
CA ALA A 337 3.45 -9.23 8.17
C ALA A 337 3.62 -8.93 6.67
N GLY A 338 3.93 -7.70 6.24
CA GLY A 338 4.05 -7.41 4.79
C GLY A 338 2.92 -6.60 4.18
N PHE A 339 1.80 -6.48 4.88
CA PHE A 339 0.56 -6.01 4.28
C PHE A 339 0.48 -4.49 4.29
N GLY A 340 0.80 -3.88 3.15
CA GLY A 340 0.51 -2.47 2.88
C GLY A 340 -0.42 -2.34 1.69
N GLY A 341 -1.19 -1.26 1.64
CA GLY A 341 -2.00 -0.96 0.48
C GLY A 341 -3.00 0.14 0.74
N GLY A 342 -3.98 0.20 -0.15
CA GLY A 342 -5.13 1.05 0.02
C GLY A 342 -6.20 0.69 -0.99
N SER A 343 -7.40 1.18 -0.73
CA SER A 343 -8.58 0.94 -1.54
C SER A 343 -9.49 2.15 -1.48
N THR A 344 -10.22 2.41 -2.55
CA THR A 344 -11.25 3.43 -2.60
C THR A 344 -12.57 2.79 -2.96
N SER A 345 -13.67 3.30 -2.41
CA SER A 345 -15.02 2.90 -2.80
C SER A 345 -15.95 4.11 -2.89
N ARG A 346 -16.87 4.09 -3.84
CA ARG A 346 -17.97 5.07 -3.90
C ARG A 346 -19.01 4.77 -2.83
N GLY A 347 -19.56 5.82 -2.22
CA GLY A 347 -20.64 5.64 -1.25
C GLY A 347 -21.93 5.19 -1.94
N ALA A 348 -22.60 4.19 -1.37
CA ALA A 348 -23.91 3.77 -1.87
C ALA A 348 -24.94 4.87 -1.61
N THR A 349 -25.65 5.32 -2.65
CA THR A 349 -26.60 6.45 -2.53
C THR A 349 -27.90 6.06 -1.79
N GLU A 350 -28.21 4.77 -1.80
CA GLU A 350 -29.28 4.14 -1.05
C GLU A 350 -28.87 2.73 -0.58
N GLY A 351 -29.65 2.16 0.35
CA GLY A 351 -29.53 0.75 0.67
C GLY A 351 -30.31 -0.11 -0.32
N ALA A 352 -29.98 -1.38 -0.44
CA ALA A 352 -30.68 -2.33 -1.30
C ALA A 352 -31.05 -3.61 -0.52
N ALA A 353 -32.12 -4.27 -0.97
CA ALA A 353 -32.55 -5.57 -0.42
C ALA A 353 -31.78 -6.75 -1.02
N ALA A 354 -31.00 -6.53 -2.08
CA ALA A 354 -30.18 -7.55 -2.74
C ALA A 354 -28.83 -6.93 -3.11
N HIS A 355 -27.76 -7.68 -2.89
CA HIS A 355 -26.39 -7.31 -3.24
C HIS A 355 -25.67 -8.51 -3.85
N TYR A 356 -24.90 -8.28 -4.91
CA TYR A 356 -24.17 -9.33 -5.62
C TYR A 356 -22.70 -8.96 -5.74
N PHE A 357 -21.82 -9.94 -5.46
CA PHE A 357 -20.37 -9.83 -5.50
C PHE A 357 -19.81 -10.97 -6.35
N PRO A 358 -19.49 -10.72 -7.64
CA PRO A 358 -19.00 -11.76 -8.53
C PRO A 358 -17.57 -12.22 -8.20
N GLU A 359 -16.72 -11.35 -7.65
CA GLU A 359 -15.39 -11.75 -7.19
C GLU A 359 -15.38 -12.21 -5.71
N GLY A 360 -14.34 -12.95 -5.35
CA GLY A 360 -14.01 -13.33 -3.99
C GLY A 360 -13.05 -14.52 -3.98
N THR A 361 -12.08 -14.50 -3.08
CA THR A 361 -11.17 -15.63 -2.88
C THR A 361 -10.64 -15.69 -1.46
N VAL A 362 -10.62 -16.91 -0.92
CA VAL A 362 -10.02 -17.27 0.38
C VAL A 362 -8.80 -18.17 0.18
N ARG A 363 -8.20 -18.12 -1.01
CA ARG A 363 -6.92 -18.77 -1.31
C ARG A 363 -5.79 -18.25 -0.40
N PRO A 364 -4.69 -19.01 -0.23
CA PRO A 364 -3.55 -18.57 0.55
C PRO A 364 -3.06 -17.19 0.09
N GLY A 365 -2.86 -16.29 1.05
CA GLY A 365 -2.46 -14.91 0.77
C GLY A 365 -3.62 -13.92 0.65
N PHE A 366 -4.88 -14.36 0.70
CA PHE A 366 -6.05 -13.49 0.66
C PHE A 366 -6.84 -13.54 1.96
N GLU A 367 -7.26 -12.38 2.45
CA GLU A 367 -8.24 -12.21 3.52
C GLU A 367 -9.44 -11.44 3.00
N GLU A 368 -10.59 -12.09 2.96
CA GLU A 368 -11.83 -11.51 2.48
C GLU A 368 -12.80 -11.25 3.63
N TYR A 369 -13.43 -10.08 3.59
CA TYR A 369 -14.44 -9.65 4.54
C TYR A 369 -15.67 -9.15 3.80
N LEU A 370 -16.83 -9.70 4.14
CA LEU A 370 -18.12 -9.18 3.70
C LEU A 370 -18.71 -8.33 4.82
N VAL A 371 -18.95 -7.06 4.54
CA VAL A 371 -19.38 -6.06 5.52
C VAL A 371 -20.81 -5.64 5.22
N VAL A 372 -21.73 -6.01 6.09
CA VAL A 372 -23.15 -5.64 6.00
C VAL A 372 -23.43 -4.56 7.04
N PHE A 373 -23.97 -3.44 6.60
CA PHE A 373 -24.43 -2.36 7.47
C PHE A 373 -25.92 -2.14 7.28
N ASN A 374 -26.67 -2.14 8.39
CA ASN A 374 -28.08 -1.78 8.41
C ASN A 374 -28.22 -0.30 8.79
N PRO A 375 -28.42 0.61 7.81
CA PRO A 375 -28.53 2.04 8.08
C PRO A 375 -29.96 2.46 8.49
N THR A 376 -30.86 1.50 8.72
CA THR A 376 -32.29 1.76 8.96
C THR A 376 -32.63 1.74 10.45
N GLY A 377 -33.77 2.32 10.78
CA GLY A 377 -34.34 2.30 12.13
C GLY A 377 -35.06 0.99 12.51
N LYS A 378 -34.94 -0.06 11.70
CA LYS A 378 -35.62 -1.35 11.89
C LYS A 378 -34.62 -2.49 11.92
N THR A 379 -35.02 -3.60 12.55
CA THR A 379 -34.30 -4.87 12.46
C THR A 379 -34.36 -5.40 11.03
N ALA A 380 -33.24 -5.93 10.54
CA ALA A 380 -33.13 -6.54 9.22
C ALA A 380 -32.74 -8.02 9.35
N ASP A 381 -33.49 -8.92 8.71
CA ASP A 381 -33.08 -10.29 8.50
C ASP A 381 -32.20 -10.33 7.25
N VAL A 382 -31.01 -10.90 7.36
CA VAL A 382 -30.00 -10.92 6.29
C VAL A 382 -29.57 -12.36 6.00
N ASP A 383 -29.74 -12.77 4.75
CA ASP A 383 -29.30 -14.03 4.21
C ASP A 383 -28.08 -13.80 3.30
N VAL A 384 -26.95 -14.37 3.68
CA VAL A 384 -25.72 -14.37 2.89
C VAL A 384 -25.55 -15.74 2.27
N SER A 385 -25.22 -15.81 0.98
CA SER A 385 -24.85 -17.06 0.31
C SER A 385 -23.59 -16.91 -0.52
N PHE A 386 -22.70 -17.89 -0.45
CA PHE A 386 -21.45 -17.97 -1.19
C PHE A 386 -21.54 -19.10 -2.22
N HIS A 387 -21.05 -18.85 -3.42
CA HIS A 387 -21.19 -19.73 -4.59
C HIS A 387 -19.81 -20.07 -5.14
N GLY A 388 -19.42 -21.33 -5.04
CA GLY A 388 -18.12 -21.87 -5.47
C GLY A 388 -18.07 -22.20 -6.96
N ALA A 389 -16.85 -22.33 -7.47
CA ALA A 389 -16.60 -22.69 -8.88
C ALA A 389 -17.10 -24.09 -9.28
N ALA A 390 -17.19 -25.03 -8.33
CA ALA A 390 -17.67 -26.40 -8.60
C ALA A 390 -19.18 -26.56 -8.30
N GLY A 391 -19.89 -25.44 -8.10
CA GLY A 391 -21.32 -25.42 -7.80
C GLY A 391 -21.66 -25.64 -6.33
N GLU A 392 -20.66 -25.57 -5.44
CA GLU A 392 -20.89 -25.57 -4.00
C GLU A 392 -21.58 -24.28 -3.55
N ALA A 393 -22.46 -24.38 -2.56
CA ALA A 393 -23.11 -23.23 -1.96
C ALA A 393 -23.09 -23.33 -0.44
N TRP A 394 -22.79 -22.21 0.22
CA TRP A 394 -22.87 -22.04 1.67
C TRP A 394 -23.79 -20.87 1.96
N SER A 395 -24.58 -20.96 3.02
CA SER A 395 -25.48 -19.89 3.40
C SER A 395 -25.48 -19.68 4.91
N GLU A 396 -25.59 -18.43 5.31
CA GLU A 396 -25.70 -17.98 6.69
C GLU A 396 -26.85 -16.98 6.79
N SER A 397 -27.67 -17.10 7.82
CA SER A 397 -28.76 -16.17 8.10
C SER A 397 -28.51 -15.48 9.44
N MET A 398 -28.70 -14.16 9.49
CA MET A 398 -28.44 -13.37 10.68
C MET A 398 -29.46 -12.24 10.83
N GLU A 399 -29.81 -11.95 12.08
CA GLU A 399 -30.62 -10.79 12.43
C GLU A 399 -29.70 -9.61 12.75
N MET A 400 -29.96 -8.46 12.13
CA MET A 400 -29.23 -7.22 12.32
C MET A 400 -30.09 -6.17 13.03
N ARG A 401 -29.59 -5.64 14.12
CA ARG A 401 -30.20 -4.50 14.82
C ARG A 401 -30.22 -3.24 13.94
N PRO A 402 -31.13 -2.28 14.19
CA PRO A 402 -31.05 -0.95 13.60
C PRO A 402 -29.66 -0.31 13.77
N PHE A 403 -29.21 0.44 12.77
CA PHE A 403 -27.95 1.19 12.80
C PHE A 403 -26.72 0.37 13.24
N SER A 404 -26.67 -0.90 12.84
CA SER A 404 -25.61 -1.83 13.23
C SER A 404 -24.92 -2.46 12.03
N ARG A 405 -23.69 -2.89 12.25
CA ARG A 405 -22.83 -3.55 11.26
C ARG A 405 -22.52 -4.97 11.70
N ILE A 406 -22.45 -5.87 10.72
CA ILE A 406 -21.83 -7.19 10.83
C ILE A 406 -20.66 -7.25 9.86
N THR A 407 -19.55 -7.82 10.31
CA THR A 407 -18.37 -8.09 9.48
C THR A 407 -18.11 -9.58 9.51
N LEU A 408 -18.23 -10.23 8.36
CA LEU A 408 -17.95 -11.66 8.20
C LEU A 408 -16.56 -11.83 7.60
N ARG A 409 -15.64 -12.47 8.34
CA ARG A 409 -14.36 -12.91 7.77
C ARG A 409 -14.61 -14.20 7.00
N VAL A 410 -14.65 -14.12 5.66
CA VAL A 410 -15.08 -15.22 4.79
C VAL A 410 -14.13 -16.42 4.90
N ASN A 411 -12.83 -16.18 5.14
CA ASN A 411 -11.83 -17.22 5.38
C ASN A 411 -12.13 -18.14 6.58
N ASP A 412 -12.94 -17.69 7.54
CA ASP A 412 -13.31 -18.50 8.70
C ASP A 412 -14.52 -19.40 8.41
N LEU A 413 -15.25 -19.11 7.31
CA LEU A 413 -16.52 -19.75 6.97
C LEU A 413 -16.36 -20.79 5.87
N LEU A 414 -15.48 -20.55 4.91
CA LEU A 414 -15.38 -21.32 3.68
C LEU A 414 -14.05 -22.07 3.57
N PRO A 415 -14.03 -23.25 2.92
CA PRO A 415 -12.78 -23.89 2.54
C PRO A 415 -12.03 -23.05 1.48
N GLU A 416 -10.74 -23.33 1.30
CA GLU A 416 -9.90 -22.67 0.29
C GLU A 416 -10.56 -22.70 -1.11
N GLY A 417 -10.74 -21.54 -1.75
CA GLY A 417 -11.39 -21.45 -3.05
C GLY A 417 -11.77 -20.04 -3.48
N ASP A 418 -12.45 -19.95 -4.63
CA ASP A 418 -13.04 -18.73 -5.17
C ASP A 418 -14.55 -18.77 -5.02
N TYR A 419 -15.11 -17.65 -4.58
CA TYR A 419 -16.51 -17.56 -4.24
C TYR A 419 -17.10 -16.25 -4.74
N SER A 420 -18.25 -16.33 -5.39
CA SER A 420 -19.13 -15.17 -5.52
C SER A 420 -20.07 -15.12 -4.32
N ALA A 421 -20.50 -13.94 -3.88
CA ALA A 421 -21.43 -13.79 -2.78
C ALA A 421 -22.73 -13.11 -3.20
N THR A 422 -23.83 -13.50 -2.58
CA THR A 422 -25.13 -12.82 -2.66
C THR A 422 -25.63 -12.51 -1.26
N VAL A 423 -26.15 -11.31 -1.05
CA VAL A 423 -26.78 -10.91 0.21
C VAL A 423 -28.20 -10.47 -0.08
N PHE A 424 -29.17 -11.09 0.58
CA PHE A 424 -30.57 -10.68 0.58
C PHE A 424 -30.95 -10.18 1.97
N ALA A 425 -31.72 -9.10 2.04
CA ALA A 425 -32.12 -8.51 3.30
C ALA A 425 -33.60 -8.10 3.29
N SER A 426 -34.25 -8.20 4.45
CA SER A 426 -35.63 -7.75 4.63
C SER A 426 -35.79 -6.22 4.64
N GLU A 427 -34.69 -5.49 4.86
CA GLU A 427 -34.62 -4.02 4.83
C GLU A 427 -33.49 -3.56 3.89
N LEU A 428 -33.45 -2.26 3.59
CA LEU A 428 -32.48 -1.66 2.67
C LEU A 428 -31.10 -1.48 3.35
N VAL A 429 -30.26 -2.51 3.28
CA VAL A 429 -28.90 -2.53 3.83
C VAL A 429 -27.87 -2.03 2.82
N ALA A 430 -26.71 -1.61 3.30
CA ALA A 430 -25.52 -1.38 2.48
C ALA A 430 -24.53 -2.52 2.69
N VAL A 431 -23.92 -3.02 1.61
CA VAL A 431 -22.94 -4.10 1.70
C VAL A 431 -21.72 -3.74 0.88
N GLU A 432 -20.54 -3.94 1.48
CA GLU A 432 -19.26 -3.83 0.80
C GLU A 432 -18.44 -5.11 1.04
N ARG A 433 -17.68 -5.52 0.03
CA ARG A 433 -16.67 -6.57 0.16
C ARG A 433 -15.30 -5.89 0.20
N SER A 434 -14.55 -6.12 1.28
CA SER A 434 -13.14 -5.76 1.34
C SER A 434 -12.28 -7.00 1.26
N GLN A 435 -11.16 -6.89 0.54
CA GLN A 435 -10.21 -7.97 0.39
C GLN A 435 -8.81 -7.41 0.59
N TYR A 436 -8.05 -8.04 1.49
CA TYR A 436 -6.66 -7.72 1.75
C TYR A 436 -5.81 -8.88 1.25
N PHE A 437 -4.76 -8.60 0.48
CA PHE A 437 -4.02 -9.67 -0.18
C PHE A 437 -2.53 -9.45 -0.21
N LEU A 438 -1.81 -10.57 -0.29
CA LEU A 438 -0.41 -10.69 -0.67
C LEU A 438 -0.35 -11.63 -1.87
N TYR A 439 -0.61 -11.09 -3.05
CA TYR A 439 -0.68 -11.83 -4.30
C TYR A 439 0.69 -12.42 -4.63
N GLU A 440 0.74 -13.73 -4.91
CA GLU A 440 1.96 -14.51 -5.16
C GLU A 440 3.04 -14.40 -4.07
N GLY A 441 2.68 -13.96 -2.86
CA GLY A 441 3.66 -13.69 -1.80
C GLY A 441 4.46 -12.40 -2.00
N LEU A 442 4.13 -11.59 -3.01
CA LEU A 442 4.94 -10.46 -3.48
C LEU A 442 4.20 -9.12 -3.47
N TYR A 443 2.93 -9.09 -3.91
CA TYR A 443 2.21 -7.82 -4.10
C TYR A 443 1.15 -7.66 -3.02
N SER A 444 1.42 -6.79 -2.05
CA SER A 444 0.44 -6.46 -1.02
C SER A 444 -0.56 -5.42 -1.53
N GLY A 445 -1.82 -5.56 -1.17
CA GLY A 445 -2.84 -4.56 -1.53
C GLY A 445 -4.18 -4.83 -0.87
N ALA A 446 -5.15 -4.00 -1.21
CA ALA A 446 -6.54 -4.27 -0.89
C ALA A 446 -7.48 -3.77 -1.99
N SER A 447 -8.69 -4.30 -2.00
CA SER A 447 -9.81 -3.78 -2.77
C SER A 447 -11.02 -3.62 -1.84
N CYS A 448 -11.90 -2.68 -2.18
CA CYS A 448 -13.20 -2.55 -1.53
C CYS A 448 -14.26 -2.17 -2.55
N SER A 449 -15.26 -3.03 -2.70
CA SER A 449 -16.28 -2.89 -3.73
C SER A 449 -17.66 -2.89 -3.08
N ALA A 450 -18.51 -1.93 -3.45
CA ALA A 450 -19.91 -1.95 -3.08
C ALA A 450 -20.66 -3.05 -3.85
N GLY A 451 -21.61 -3.70 -3.19
CA GLY A 451 -22.41 -4.75 -3.81
C GLY A 451 -23.26 -4.21 -4.95
N MET A 452 -23.32 -4.93 -6.07
CA MET A 452 -24.24 -4.61 -7.15
C MET A 452 -25.67 -4.79 -6.64
N ALA A 453 -26.51 -3.76 -6.68
CA ALA A 453 -27.90 -3.88 -6.24
C ALA A 453 -28.76 -4.76 -7.19
N ARG A 454 -28.36 -4.84 -8.47
CA ARG A 454 -29.04 -5.62 -9.50
C ARG A 454 -28.03 -6.16 -10.54
N PRO A 455 -28.17 -7.42 -10.99
CA PRO A 455 -27.47 -7.93 -12.16
C PRO A 455 -27.91 -7.20 -13.43
N ALA A 456 -27.05 -7.14 -14.45
CA ALA A 456 -27.35 -6.47 -15.71
C ALA A 456 -27.04 -7.34 -16.92
N ALA A 457 -27.79 -7.14 -18.01
CA ALA A 457 -27.53 -7.80 -19.29
C ALA A 457 -26.39 -7.14 -20.08
N ARG A 458 -25.93 -5.98 -19.62
CA ARG A 458 -24.80 -5.25 -20.16
C ARG A 458 -23.99 -4.66 -19.02
N LEU A 459 -22.67 -4.81 -19.07
CA LEU A 459 -21.74 -4.24 -18.11
C LEU A 459 -20.54 -3.65 -18.85
N TYR A 460 -20.00 -2.57 -18.32
CA TYR A 460 -18.88 -1.86 -18.92
C TYR A 460 -17.73 -1.65 -17.95
N PHE A 461 -16.52 -1.61 -18.49
CA PHE A 461 -15.33 -1.17 -17.77
C PHE A 461 -14.46 -0.30 -18.68
N ALA A 462 -14.01 0.85 -18.18
CA ALA A 462 -13.29 1.84 -18.99
C ALA A 462 -11.76 1.65 -18.96
N GLU A 463 -11.20 1.36 -17.79
CA GLU A 463 -9.78 1.09 -17.56
C GLU A 463 -9.42 -0.34 -18.03
N GLY A 464 -8.14 -0.69 -18.12
CA GLY A 464 -7.69 -2.01 -18.54
C GLY A 464 -6.36 -1.92 -19.29
N THR A 465 -5.39 -2.76 -18.92
CA THR A 465 -4.09 -2.83 -19.60
C THR A 465 -3.50 -4.24 -19.54
N THR A 466 -2.72 -4.61 -20.55
CA THR A 466 -1.92 -5.85 -20.63
C THR A 466 -0.42 -5.55 -20.61
N ARG A 467 -0.04 -4.37 -20.12
CA ARG A 467 1.37 -4.01 -19.90
C ARG A 467 2.04 -5.02 -18.99
N GLU A 468 3.34 -5.21 -19.20
CA GLU A 468 4.13 -6.12 -18.40
C GLU A 468 3.94 -5.84 -16.91
N SER A 469 3.80 -6.90 -16.12
CA SER A 469 3.55 -6.85 -14.67
C SER A 469 2.18 -6.31 -14.27
N PHE A 470 1.20 -6.27 -15.16
CA PHE A 470 -0.23 -6.16 -14.83
C PHE A 470 -0.93 -7.46 -15.17
N HIS A 471 -1.77 -7.94 -14.25
CA HIS A 471 -2.53 -9.18 -14.39
C HIS A 471 -4.01 -8.89 -14.15
N ALA A 472 -4.81 -8.93 -15.21
CA ALA A 472 -6.23 -8.61 -15.15
C ALA A 472 -7.10 -9.87 -15.21
N TYR A 473 -8.07 -9.94 -14.30
CA TYR A 473 -9.01 -11.03 -14.17
C TYR A 473 -10.45 -10.52 -14.18
N LEU A 474 -11.31 -11.13 -14.98
CA LEU A 474 -12.74 -10.85 -15.01
C LEU A 474 -13.48 -11.93 -14.23
N ALA A 475 -14.00 -11.58 -13.06
CA ALA A 475 -14.89 -12.43 -12.28
C ALA A 475 -16.33 -12.24 -12.75
N LEU A 476 -17.03 -13.35 -12.98
CA LEU A 476 -18.38 -13.42 -13.53
C LEU A 476 -19.24 -14.30 -12.64
N PHE A 477 -20.49 -13.89 -12.42
CA PHE A 477 -21.48 -14.69 -11.72
C PHE A 477 -22.84 -14.60 -12.39
N ASN A 478 -23.48 -15.77 -12.55
CA ASN A 478 -24.85 -15.88 -13.06
C ASN A 478 -25.82 -16.16 -11.90
N PRO A 479 -26.48 -15.14 -11.35
CA PRO A 479 -27.46 -15.32 -10.29
C PRO A 479 -28.80 -15.91 -10.78
N CYS A 480 -28.96 -16.11 -12.10
CA CYS A 480 -30.20 -16.64 -12.65
C CYS A 480 -30.31 -18.16 -12.48
N ALA A 481 -31.55 -18.66 -12.35
CA ALA A 481 -31.85 -20.10 -12.27
C ALA A 481 -31.67 -20.85 -13.61
N GLN A 482 -31.24 -20.16 -14.67
CA GLN A 482 -31.03 -20.72 -16.00
C GLN A 482 -29.63 -20.38 -16.50
N PRO A 483 -28.99 -21.27 -17.29
CA PRO A 483 -27.75 -20.95 -17.96
C PRO A 483 -27.94 -19.79 -18.95
N THR A 484 -26.88 -19.01 -19.17
CA THR A 484 -26.85 -17.88 -20.09
C THR A 484 -25.62 -17.93 -20.98
N TRP A 485 -25.69 -17.23 -22.12
CA TRP A 485 -24.56 -16.96 -22.98
C TRP A 485 -24.20 -15.49 -22.87
N LEU A 486 -22.91 -15.21 -22.92
CA LEU A 486 -22.40 -13.85 -22.90
C LEU A 486 -21.19 -13.68 -23.83
N VAL A 487 -21.00 -12.44 -24.26
CA VAL A 487 -19.92 -11.98 -25.12
C VAL A 487 -19.16 -10.89 -24.38
N ALA A 488 -17.87 -11.10 -24.17
CA ALA A 488 -16.94 -10.08 -23.71
C ALA A 488 -16.29 -9.42 -24.93
N ARG A 489 -16.57 -8.14 -25.16
CA ARG A 489 -15.97 -7.32 -26.22
C ARG A 489 -14.90 -6.43 -25.62
N MET A 490 -13.66 -6.61 -26.06
CA MET A 490 -12.53 -5.81 -25.61
C MET A 490 -12.10 -4.88 -26.73
N TYR A 491 -12.27 -3.57 -26.50
CA TYR A 491 -11.91 -2.50 -27.41
C TYR A 491 -10.49 -2.07 -27.12
N VAL A 492 -9.56 -2.45 -28.00
CA VAL A 492 -8.12 -2.25 -27.81
C VAL A 492 -7.73 -0.86 -28.31
N SER A 493 -6.73 -0.25 -27.67
CA SER A 493 -6.23 1.09 -27.99
C SER A 493 -5.70 1.26 -29.42
N ASP A 494 -5.42 0.16 -30.14
CA ASP A 494 -5.05 0.17 -31.55
C ASP A 494 -6.27 0.24 -32.51
N GLY A 495 -7.48 0.31 -31.97
CA GLY A 495 -8.75 0.34 -32.70
C GLY A 495 -9.31 -1.05 -33.04
N SER A 496 -8.61 -2.14 -32.70
CA SER A 496 -9.13 -3.49 -32.88
C SER A 496 -10.12 -3.88 -31.78
N VAL A 497 -11.07 -4.75 -32.11
CA VAL A 497 -12.03 -5.32 -31.14
C VAL A 497 -11.84 -6.82 -31.07
N ARG A 498 -11.66 -7.35 -29.85
CA ARG A 498 -11.64 -8.79 -29.57
C ARG A 498 -12.97 -9.20 -28.97
N GLU A 499 -13.54 -10.31 -29.43
CA GLU A 499 -14.77 -10.86 -28.87
C GLU A 499 -14.51 -12.26 -28.33
N GLU A 500 -14.83 -12.48 -27.06
CA GLU A 500 -14.78 -13.79 -26.43
C GLU A 500 -16.18 -14.22 -26.03
N ARG A 501 -16.58 -15.40 -26.50
CA ARG A 501 -17.91 -15.97 -26.26
C ARG A 501 -17.82 -17.09 -25.26
N MET A 502 -18.73 -17.07 -24.29
CA MET A 502 -18.75 -18.07 -23.23
C MET A 502 -20.17 -18.34 -22.74
N SER A 503 -20.32 -19.47 -22.06
CA SER A 503 -21.54 -19.82 -21.34
C SER A 503 -21.28 -19.76 -19.84
N LEU A 504 -22.32 -19.39 -19.10
CA LEU A 504 -22.34 -19.38 -17.65
C LEU A 504 -23.60 -20.14 -17.20
N GLY A 505 -23.41 -21.26 -16.52
CA GLY A 505 -24.44 -22.11 -15.94
C GLY A 505 -25.30 -21.36 -14.91
N ALA A 506 -26.45 -21.93 -14.54
CA ALA A 506 -27.29 -21.38 -13.49
C ALA A 506 -26.55 -21.38 -12.14
N GLY A 507 -26.49 -20.25 -11.45
CA GLY A 507 -25.71 -20.11 -10.21
C GLY A 507 -24.19 -20.27 -10.39
N GLU A 508 -23.70 -20.36 -11.62
CA GLU A 508 -22.26 -20.58 -11.88
C GLU A 508 -21.49 -19.28 -11.75
N ARG A 509 -20.30 -19.37 -11.15
CA ARG A 509 -19.28 -18.32 -11.21
C ARG A 509 -18.06 -18.76 -12.03
N LYS A 510 -17.40 -17.82 -12.70
CA LYS A 510 -16.16 -18.02 -13.50
C LYS A 510 -15.21 -16.83 -13.37
N THR A 511 -13.91 -17.06 -13.47
CA THR A 511 -12.87 -16.02 -13.45
C THR A 511 -11.98 -16.28 -14.65
N LEU A 512 -11.78 -15.24 -15.45
CA LEU A 512 -11.09 -15.32 -16.71
C LEU A 512 -9.85 -14.44 -16.66
N CYS A 513 -8.69 -14.98 -17.03
CA CYS A 513 -7.49 -14.18 -17.22
C CYS A 513 -7.61 -13.39 -18.53
N LEU A 514 -7.82 -12.07 -18.44
CA LEU A 514 -8.03 -11.21 -19.60
C LEU A 514 -6.78 -11.12 -20.49
N ASP A 515 -5.60 -11.20 -19.88
CA ASP A 515 -4.30 -11.18 -20.57
C ASP A 515 -4.17 -12.31 -21.60
N SER A 516 -4.92 -13.40 -21.44
CA SER A 516 -4.90 -14.55 -22.36
C SER A 516 -5.60 -14.29 -23.70
N PHE A 517 -6.43 -13.26 -23.79
CA PHE A 517 -7.25 -12.95 -24.97
C PHE A 517 -6.75 -11.72 -25.75
N LEU A 518 -5.79 -10.99 -25.19
CA LEU A 518 -5.38 -9.68 -25.66
C LEU A 518 -3.90 -9.66 -26.09
N PRO A 519 -3.52 -8.77 -27.02
CA PRO A 519 -2.12 -8.50 -27.29
C PRO A 519 -1.39 -8.05 -26.02
N THR A 520 -0.08 -8.28 -25.96
CA THR A 520 0.76 -7.76 -24.86
C THR A 520 0.93 -6.25 -24.98
N ALA A 521 1.00 -5.56 -23.84
CA ALA A 521 1.30 -4.13 -23.74
C ALA A 521 0.33 -3.19 -24.49
N CYS A 522 -0.97 -3.49 -24.43
CA CYS A 522 -2.02 -2.60 -24.92
C CYS A 522 -2.96 -2.16 -23.78
N ASP A 523 -3.64 -1.04 -24.00
CA ASP A 523 -4.73 -0.59 -23.13
C ASP A 523 -6.06 -0.98 -23.79
N TYR A 524 -7.07 -1.34 -23.00
CA TYR A 524 -8.36 -1.80 -23.53
C TYR A 524 -9.53 -1.37 -22.65
N SER A 525 -10.73 -1.26 -23.22
CA SER A 525 -11.99 -1.17 -22.47
C SER A 525 -12.82 -2.41 -22.73
N LEU A 526 -13.73 -2.75 -21.81
CA LEU A 526 -14.50 -3.99 -21.86
C LEU A 526 -16.00 -3.68 -21.86
N GLU A 527 -16.74 -4.29 -22.79
CA GLU A 527 -18.19 -4.40 -22.76
C GLU A 527 -18.57 -5.87 -22.63
N LEU A 528 -19.33 -6.21 -21.59
CA LEU A 528 -19.97 -7.51 -21.43
C LEU A 528 -21.42 -7.42 -21.90
N VAL A 529 -21.85 -8.35 -22.75
CA VAL A 529 -23.24 -8.47 -23.19
C VAL A 529 -23.73 -9.89 -22.94
N SER A 530 -24.80 -10.06 -22.18
CA SER A 530 -25.38 -11.36 -21.84
C SER A 530 -26.86 -11.45 -22.19
N LEU A 531 -27.34 -12.67 -22.44
CA LEU A 531 -28.76 -12.91 -22.75
C LEU A 531 -29.66 -12.78 -21.50
N LEU A 532 -29.14 -13.19 -20.35
CA LEU A 532 -29.75 -13.01 -19.04
C LEU A 532 -28.84 -12.12 -18.17
N PRO A 533 -29.41 -11.33 -17.23
CA PRO A 533 -28.62 -10.49 -16.35
C PRO A 533 -27.57 -11.25 -15.53
N VAL A 534 -26.33 -10.77 -15.55
CA VAL A 534 -25.18 -11.30 -14.79
C VAL A 534 -24.52 -10.19 -13.97
N THR A 535 -23.57 -10.57 -13.14
CA THR A 535 -22.72 -9.62 -12.40
C THR A 535 -21.26 -9.85 -12.78
N ALA A 536 -20.48 -8.77 -12.84
CA ALA A 536 -19.06 -8.86 -13.17
C ALA A 536 -18.24 -7.84 -12.37
N GLU A 537 -17.04 -8.26 -11.98
CA GLU A 537 -16.00 -7.41 -11.41
C GLU A 537 -14.68 -7.69 -12.12
N ARG A 538 -13.84 -6.67 -12.25
CA ARG A 538 -12.49 -6.83 -12.76
C ARG A 538 -11.49 -6.63 -11.63
N ALA A 539 -10.74 -7.67 -11.30
CA ALA A 539 -9.58 -7.59 -10.43
C ALA A 539 -8.31 -7.38 -11.24
N VAL A 540 -7.43 -6.49 -10.79
CA VAL A 540 -6.11 -6.25 -11.38
C VAL A 540 -5.06 -6.33 -10.28
N TYR A 541 -4.00 -7.11 -10.51
CA TYR A 541 -2.82 -7.18 -9.65
C TYR A 541 -1.62 -6.69 -10.45
N PHE A 542 -0.75 -5.89 -9.84
CA PHE A 542 0.34 -5.28 -10.58
C PHE A 542 1.61 -5.05 -9.77
N GLN A 543 2.73 -4.97 -10.50
CA GLN A 543 4.00 -4.44 -10.05
C GLN A 543 4.55 -3.47 -11.11
N ALA A 544 4.32 -2.17 -10.93
CA ALA A 544 4.73 -1.14 -11.85
C ALA A 544 5.78 -0.22 -11.20
N GLN A 545 6.97 -0.17 -11.79
CA GLN A 545 8.10 0.61 -11.27
C GLN A 545 8.45 0.18 -9.82
N ASN A 546 8.31 1.08 -8.85
CA ASN A 546 8.55 0.80 -7.43
C ASN A 546 7.26 0.50 -6.65
N VAL A 547 6.09 0.46 -7.31
CA VAL A 547 4.79 0.25 -6.67
C VAL A 547 4.26 -1.12 -7.04
N ALA A 548 3.77 -1.86 -6.06
CA ALA A 548 3.00 -3.08 -6.26
C ALA A 548 1.66 -2.95 -5.54
N GLY A 549 0.65 -3.63 -6.05
CA GLY A 549 -0.68 -3.59 -5.47
C GLY A 549 -1.71 -4.28 -6.33
N GLY A 550 -2.97 -3.92 -6.12
CA GLY A 550 -4.07 -4.36 -6.95
C GLY A 550 -5.37 -3.71 -6.50
N PHE A 551 -6.37 -3.81 -7.35
CA PHE A 551 -7.69 -3.23 -7.14
C PHE A 551 -8.76 -4.09 -7.80
N CYS A 552 -10.02 -3.88 -7.43
CA CYS A 552 -11.16 -4.57 -8.01
C CYS A 552 -12.28 -3.56 -8.27
N ASP A 553 -12.78 -3.52 -9.50
CA ASP A 553 -13.83 -2.60 -9.91
C ASP A 553 -15.09 -3.35 -10.35
N VAL A 554 -16.24 -2.72 -10.12
CA VAL A 554 -17.57 -3.27 -10.41
C VAL A 554 -17.99 -2.85 -11.81
N GLY A 555 -18.53 -3.78 -12.60
CA GLY A 555 -19.02 -3.45 -13.94
C GLY A 555 -20.17 -2.44 -13.91
N GLU A 556 -20.05 -1.39 -14.72
CA GLU A 556 -21.07 -0.36 -14.85
C GLU A 556 -22.21 -0.83 -15.74
N ALA A 557 -23.44 -0.85 -15.23
CA ALA A 557 -24.60 -1.31 -16.01
C ALA A 557 -24.98 -0.38 -17.16
N GLU A 558 -24.57 0.89 -17.09
CA GLU A 558 -24.99 1.95 -18.01
C GLU A 558 -23.84 2.94 -18.23
N ALA A 559 -23.77 3.48 -19.45
CA ALA A 559 -22.95 4.64 -19.76
C ALA A 559 -23.69 5.93 -19.33
N SER A 560 -22.97 6.97 -18.93
CA SER A 560 -23.51 8.23 -18.42
C SER A 560 -22.90 9.45 -19.10
N GLU A 561 -23.72 10.49 -19.26
CA GLU A 561 -23.31 11.81 -19.77
C GLU A 561 -22.51 12.61 -18.73
N ARG A 562 -22.46 12.13 -17.48
CA ARG A 562 -21.77 12.78 -16.37
C ARG A 562 -21.10 11.76 -15.43
N TRP A 563 -19.93 12.11 -14.94
CA TRP A 563 -19.18 11.33 -13.95
C TRP A 563 -18.46 12.24 -12.95
N LEU A 564 -18.49 11.91 -11.66
CA LEU A 564 -17.87 12.67 -10.58
C LEU A 564 -16.88 11.80 -9.80
N PHE A 565 -15.69 12.34 -9.55
CA PHE A 565 -14.64 11.70 -8.78
C PHE A 565 -14.25 12.64 -7.63
N ALA A 566 -14.53 12.23 -6.39
CA ALA A 566 -14.19 13.00 -5.20
C ALA A 566 -12.74 12.73 -4.74
N GLU A 567 -12.25 11.51 -4.91
CA GLU A 567 -10.88 11.10 -4.66
C GLU A 567 -9.96 11.42 -5.86
N GLY A 568 -8.70 11.72 -5.54
CA GLY A 568 -7.64 11.97 -6.51
C GLY A 568 -6.50 12.79 -5.92
N SER A 569 -5.29 12.51 -6.38
CA SER A 569 -4.07 13.23 -6.02
C SER A 569 -3.02 13.03 -7.11
N THR A 570 -2.28 14.09 -7.41
CA THR A 570 -1.10 14.07 -8.28
C THR A 570 0.13 14.59 -7.54
N GLY A 571 0.05 14.63 -6.20
CA GLY A 571 1.13 15.07 -5.31
C GLY A 571 2.32 14.11 -5.33
N ALA A 572 3.42 14.50 -4.69
CA ALA A 572 4.57 13.62 -4.49
C ALA A 572 4.15 12.22 -4.04
N GLY A 573 4.56 11.21 -4.81
CA GLY A 573 4.25 9.80 -4.55
C GLY A 573 2.96 9.29 -5.20
N PHE A 574 2.12 10.13 -5.78
CA PHE A 574 0.87 9.74 -6.44
C PHE A 574 0.95 9.91 -7.96
N ARG A 575 0.29 9.00 -8.68
CA ARG A 575 0.10 9.09 -10.13
C ARG A 575 -1.31 8.66 -10.48
N GLN A 576 -1.99 9.47 -11.27
CA GLN A 576 -3.40 9.31 -11.55
C GLN A 576 -3.67 9.33 -13.04
N TRP A 577 -4.51 8.41 -13.49
CA TRP A 577 -5.01 8.32 -14.84
C TRP A 577 -6.55 8.32 -14.84
N LEU A 578 -7.13 8.91 -15.88
CA LEU A 578 -8.56 8.89 -16.13
C LEU A 578 -8.82 8.18 -17.47
N ALA A 579 -9.50 7.03 -17.43
CA ALA A 579 -9.92 6.29 -18.60
C ALA A 579 -11.34 6.72 -19.00
N LEU A 580 -11.51 7.16 -20.25
CA LEU A 580 -12.78 7.58 -20.84
C LEU A 580 -13.11 6.64 -21.99
N PHE A 581 -14.11 5.79 -21.80
CA PHE A 581 -14.55 4.81 -22.80
C PHE A 581 -15.82 5.25 -23.50
N ASN A 582 -15.75 5.38 -24.83
CA ASN A 582 -16.88 5.65 -25.70
C ASN A 582 -17.42 4.33 -26.28
N PRO A 583 -18.57 3.83 -25.81
CA PRO A 583 -19.18 2.61 -26.35
C PRO A 583 -19.93 2.84 -27.67
N HIS A 584 -20.03 4.07 -28.16
CA HIS A 584 -20.82 4.43 -29.34
C HIS A 584 -20.01 4.34 -30.64
N PRO A 585 -20.65 4.10 -31.80
CA PRO A 585 -19.98 3.99 -33.09
C PRO A 585 -19.63 5.34 -33.73
N ARG A 586 -19.74 6.46 -33.00
CA ARG A 586 -19.40 7.80 -33.48
C ARG A 586 -18.42 8.50 -32.54
N GLU A 587 -17.63 9.39 -33.11
CA GLU A 587 -16.74 10.27 -32.35
C GLU A 587 -17.54 11.43 -31.76
N PHE A 588 -17.22 11.80 -30.52
CA PHE A 588 -17.70 13.00 -29.87
C PHE A 588 -16.72 13.46 -28.79
N THR A 589 -16.97 14.61 -28.17
CA THR A 589 -16.08 15.22 -27.19
C THR A 589 -16.57 14.97 -25.77
N ALA A 590 -15.65 14.60 -24.88
CA ALA A 590 -15.83 14.68 -23.43
C ALA A 590 -15.09 15.90 -22.89
N ARG A 591 -15.72 16.60 -21.94
CA ARG A 591 -15.13 17.69 -21.16
C ARG A 591 -14.79 17.16 -19.78
N VAL A 592 -13.61 17.48 -19.29
CA VAL A 592 -13.18 17.15 -17.93
C VAL A 592 -12.82 18.44 -17.21
N LYS A 593 -13.44 18.68 -16.06
CA LYS A 593 -13.06 19.72 -15.12
C LYS A 593 -12.30 19.11 -13.97
N TYR A 594 -11.13 19.65 -13.70
CA TYR A 594 -10.31 19.34 -12.54
C TYR A 594 -10.47 20.43 -11.50
N VAL A 595 -10.69 20.04 -10.25
CA VAL A 595 -10.85 20.93 -9.10
C VAL A 595 -9.69 20.67 -8.14
N CYS A 596 -8.79 21.65 -8.02
CA CYS A 596 -7.52 21.54 -7.29
C CYS A 596 -7.42 22.66 -6.24
N GLY A 597 -7.95 22.42 -5.04
CA GLY A 597 -8.11 23.48 -4.04
C GLY A 597 -9.01 24.59 -4.58
N GLU A 598 -8.51 25.82 -4.70
CA GLU A 598 -9.28 26.95 -5.25
C GLU A 598 -9.25 27.04 -6.79
N GLU A 599 -8.39 26.27 -7.45
CA GLU A 599 -8.22 26.32 -8.91
C GLU A 599 -9.16 25.34 -9.63
N GLU A 600 -9.74 25.79 -10.74
CA GLU A 600 -10.53 24.97 -11.66
C GLU A 600 -9.86 24.99 -13.04
N LEU A 601 -9.74 23.81 -13.66
CA LEU A 601 -9.16 23.65 -15.00
C LEU A 601 -10.08 22.80 -15.86
N GLU A 602 -10.37 23.24 -17.08
CA GLU A 602 -11.19 22.46 -18.02
C GLU A 602 -10.37 22.01 -19.24
N ARG A 603 -10.64 20.79 -19.70
CA ARG A 603 -10.04 20.16 -20.88
C ARG A 603 -11.09 19.44 -21.69
N GLU A 604 -10.87 19.39 -23.00
CA GLU A 604 -11.72 18.66 -23.94
C GLU A 604 -10.91 17.52 -24.57
N TYR A 605 -11.52 16.34 -24.66
CA TYR A 605 -10.92 15.15 -25.26
C TYR A 605 -11.85 14.61 -26.33
N ALA A 606 -11.34 14.46 -27.56
CA ALA A 606 -12.05 13.76 -28.62
C ALA A 606 -12.01 12.25 -28.34
N LEU A 607 -13.18 11.63 -28.23
CA LEU A 607 -13.32 10.21 -27.94
C LEU A 607 -13.56 9.43 -29.24
N PRO A 608 -12.64 8.54 -29.66
CA PRO A 608 -12.80 7.82 -30.91
C PRO A 608 -14.04 6.91 -30.87
N PRO A 609 -14.63 6.58 -32.03
CA PRO A 609 -15.74 5.63 -32.11
C PRO A 609 -15.37 4.28 -31.50
N SER A 610 -16.19 3.76 -30.59
CA SER A 610 -16.01 2.43 -29.99
C SER A 610 -14.59 2.25 -29.43
N GLY A 611 -14.09 3.28 -28.76
CA GLY A 611 -12.71 3.36 -28.33
C GLY A 611 -12.57 4.15 -27.05
N ARG A 612 -11.32 4.31 -26.61
CA ARG A 612 -11.00 4.94 -25.32
C ARG A 612 -9.93 6.01 -25.45
N VAL A 613 -9.95 6.93 -24.50
CA VAL A 613 -8.85 7.86 -24.22
C VAL A 613 -8.41 7.65 -22.78
N THR A 614 -7.10 7.62 -22.54
CA THR A 614 -6.52 7.60 -21.19
C THR A 614 -5.76 8.89 -20.97
N VAL A 615 -6.15 9.66 -19.96
CA VAL A 615 -5.56 10.94 -19.62
C VAL A 615 -4.60 10.78 -18.45
N ASP A 616 -3.38 11.30 -18.58
CA ASP A 616 -2.47 11.49 -17.44
C ASP A 616 -2.88 12.77 -16.71
N VAL A 617 -3.54 12.61 -15.55
CA VAL A 617 -4.09 13.73 -14.79
C VAL A 617 -2.98 14.64 -14.27
N GLY A 618 -1.83 14.07 -13.85
CA GLY A 618 -0.68 14.85 -13.40
C GLY A 618 -0.07 15.71 -14.50
N GLY A 619 -0.09 15.22 -15.75
CA GLY A 619 0.28 16.00 -16.92
C GLY A 619 -0.62 17.22 -17.18
N GLU A 620 -1.88 17.17 -16.77
CA GLU A 620 -2.86 18.25 -16.96
C GLU A 620 -2.81 19.31 -15.87
N VAL A 621 -2.76 18.89 -14.60
CA VAL A 621 -2.92 19.79 -13.44
C VAL A 621 -1.61 20.08 -12.69
N GLY A 622 -0.52 19.39 -13.04
CA GLY A 622 0.74 19.43 -12.30
C GLY A 622 0.67 18.67 -10.97
N GLU A 623 1.58 18.98 -10.05
CA GLU A 623 1.62 18.37 -8.72
C GLU A 623 0.55 19.00 -7.81
N ARG A 624 -0.47 18.23 -7.44
CA ARG A 624 -1.61 18.69 -6.62
C ARG A 624 -1.91 17.67 -5.53
N ALA A 625 -1.98 18.13 -4.29
CA ALA A 625 -2.28 17.26 -3.15
C ALA A 625 -3.69 16.64 -3.24
N GLU A 626 -4.65 17.38 -3.79
CA GLU A 626 -6.04 16.97 -3.94
C GLU A 626 -6.55 17.34 -5.33
N VAL A 627 -7.18 16.39 -6.01
CA VAL A 627 -7.81 16.57 -7.32
C VAL A 627 -9.18 15.90 -7.28
N ALA A 628 -10.25 16.68 -7.37
CA ALA A 628 -11.56 16.15 -7.74
C ALA A 628 -11.78 16.35 -9.25
N MET A 629 -12.55 15.48 -9.88
CA MET A 629 -12.83 15.56 -11.31
C MET A 629 -14.32 15.47 -11.58
N GLU A 630 -14.75 16.19 -12.60
CA GLU A 630 -16.09 16.08 -13.15
C GLU A 630 -15.98 15.95 -14.66
N VAL A 631 -16.68 14.97 -15.22
CA VAL A 631 -16.69 14.66 -16.65
C VAL A 631 -18.09 14.92 -17.19
N TRP A 632 -18.18 15.54 -18.36
CA TRP A 632 -19.43 15.70 -19.12
C TRP A 632 -19.23 15.36 -20.58
N CYS A 633 -20.26 14.80 -21.21
CA CYS A 633 -20.23 14.45 -22.62
C CYS A 633 -21.62 14.56 -23.25
N GLU A 634 -21.66 14.67 -24.58
CA GLU A 634 -22.92 14.78 -25.34
C GLU A 634 -23.69 13.45 -25.41
N GLU A 635 -23.02 12.34 -25.14
CA GLU A 635 -23.58 10.98 -25.07
C GLU A 635 -22.96 10.23 -23.90
N GLY A 636 -23.62 9.16 -23.47
CA GLY A 636 -23.12 8.32 -22.38
C GLY A 636 -21.74 7.73 -22.66
N ILE A 637 -20.81 7.93 -21.73
CA ILE A 637 -19.51 7.22 -21.69
C ILE A 637 -19.40 6.41 -20.41
N VAL A 638 -18.34 5.64 -20.28
CA VAL A 638 -17.93 5.04 -19.01
C VAL A 638 -16.60 5.66 -18.62
N ALA A 639 -16.46 6.07 -17.35
CA ALA A 639 -15.26 6.72 -16.86
C ALA A 639 -14.76 6.05 -15.59
N GLU A 640 -13.48 5.66 -15.57
CA GLU A 640 -12.80 5.06 -14.42
C GLU A 640 -11.52 5.84 -14.12
N ARG A 641 -11.26 6.07 -12.84
CA ARG A 641 -9.98 6.61 -12.34
C ARG A 641 -9.10 5.44 -11.93
N ALA A 642 -7.82 5.49 -12.29
CA ALA A 642 -6.78 4.67 -11.67
C ALA A 642 -5.79 5.57 -10.95
N LEU A 643 -5.48 5.26 -9.69
CA LEU A 643 -4.55 5.99 -8.85
C LEU A 643 -3.53 5.01 -8.28
N TYR A 644 -2.25 5.34 -8.42
CA TYR A 644 -1.13 4.56 -7.93
C TYR A 644 -0.35 5.42 -6.95
N PHE A 645 0.07 4.84 -5.83
CA PHE A 645 0.69 5.61 -4.77
C PHE A 645 1.87 4.90 -4.12
N GLU A 646 2.82 5.71 -3.68
CA GLU A 646 3.85 5.43 -2.70
C GLU A 646 3.85 6.58 -1.70
N ARG A 647 3.27 6.36 -0.52
CA ARG A 647 3.09 7.41 0.48
C ARG A 647 3.55 6.96 1.84
N ALA A 648 3.93 7.91 2.68
CA ALA A 648 4.12 7.62 4.09
C ALA A 648 2.78 7.44 4.81
N MET A 649 2.75 6.52 5.77
CA MET A 649 1.72 6.49 6.82
C MET A 649 2.15 7.34 8.02
N PRO A 650 1.20 7.97 8.74
CA PRO A 650 1.44 8.73 9.96
C PRO A 650 2.10 7.95 11.09
#